data_AF-A9IVW1-F1
#
_entry.id   AF-A9IVW1-F1
#
_cell.length_a   1.000
_cell.length_b   1.000
_cell.length_c   1.000
_cell.angle_alpha   90.00
_cell.angle_beta   90.00
_cell.angle_gamma   90.00
#
_symmetry.space_group_name_H-M   'P 1'
#
loop_
_entity.id
_entity.type
_entity.pdbx_description
1 polymer ?
#
loop_
_entity_poly.entity_id
_entity_poly.type
_entity_poly.pdbx_seq_one_letter_code
_entity_poly.pdbx_strand_id
1 'polypeptide(L)'
;MYLSIKLCNILIKGAQEKYDQQAQSSESGFLSSKSSDTSQSHTTTVSSILGATGNIITQSDKETTITASHMIANGDIHVAGQSVTIDGMTDHHESHSETHETGFGVGSGKGFVSIYGSEGKVQNEESFEHQGSSLNGKNITITAEKEDVNVVGSDFIAEENINVSAVHNVNVLPGHNSHSTNSKEERTGFGFQFEKSKSGASVGVGVESNKDTGDQWEKTNTPSNFHAGNDANFNAGNDANFQAANVSANRDVNIDAGNNITLSESYDTSNAQEKHEKFFAGVTGSVNVGILGTVKDVKDAAKRFGHGDTKHKIGNGLIAGLKGYDLYSKGKGLYNGMKGGNKQSIRDIADVSASVTVGFKTEKAEASVQTSTAVTGTIEAGRAVNMQAYKGSIHGVGADIIAGTNPIQSNDEQSGNITMEAGKDIIFESAQNTQSTENHTQSASMNVGYSYGTGGTGWMGNASFGKGKGSSEEVHQKNSHIIGTGTVHTTSGANTTLAGAVVSGERVEMEVGGDFAITSRSDTGQSSSKQNSVSIGYNSREKDGTATTNIAFNKDKTSSDYHSVVEQSGIKAGEGGFDITVAGATTMTGGIIDSTAPANKNKLTTGTIKTSDITNSADAQANSDGISISAGGPMYQGKYGVAKNIAKNVLDHAKAKDSEEGYTKSAISDSTIVLTNEAGQKALTGQDVEQAIASLNRDTANAHKGVQQLDVAKLEQIVHENREMATQLLEEGFKYSDDSYRTMFIKEHPIAVVDRDEQGNTIYKTDENGVPIRDARGQKIPKFHYLTDEEKQHLQAGSDGKVHVSLNGIFTPPYEAAVYAEQHAENKNEPLYFVVFPQADSAISELLVAGYQKFLENNFWGLTNSTQEAKDLMYSYGLTGLELYGHSRGTMTLGNMLNSFKQEGVHGIANENTTINLYGPAFNVLVAAGLLDYVSDGKQTIVGFDGNRYDFVSRIIGGNGYTYETIPAGSNWWKEWWRVVMNPISSHTCLGDAGYKCRYDYGSSHREQFPLSKSWSKK
;
A
#
# COMPACT_ATOMS: atom_id res chain seq x y z
N MET A 1 -7.82 -7.25 -62.04
CA MET A 1 -8.94 -6.41 -62.52
C MET A 1 -8.83 -5.09 -61.79
N TYR A 2 -8.78 -3.96 -62.52
CA TYR A 2 -8.62 -2.62 -61.95
C TYR A 2 -9.99 -1.96 -61.77
N LEU A 3 -10.19 -1.25 -60.67
CA LEU A 3 -11.39 -0.45 -60.40
C LEU A 3 -11.02 1.04 -60.37
N SER A 4 -11.66 1.85 -61.20
CA SER A 4 -11.46 3.31 -61.24
C SER A 4 -12.82 4.02 -61.22
N ILE A 5 -13.02 4.89 -60.23
CA ILE A 5 -14.25 5.68 -60.04
C ILE A 5 -13.88 7.16 -60.08
N LYS A 6 -14.49 7.92 -61.00
CA LYS A 6 -14.31 9.37 -61.11
C LYS A 6 -15.66 10.07 -61.11
N LEU A 7 -15.94 10.85 -60.07
CA LEU A 7 -17.26 11.48 -59.83
C LEU A 7 -17.13 12.86 -59.18
N CYS A 8 -18.21 13.66 -59.23
CA CYS A 8 -18.23 14.99 -58.60
C CYS A 8 -18.16 14.92 -57.06
N ASN A 9 -18.75 13.90 -56.43
CA ASN A 9 -18.57 13.50 -55.02
C ASN A 9 -18.47 11.97 -54.99
N ILE A 10 -17.70 11.41 -54.05
CA ILE A 10 -17.68 9.95 -53.80
C ILE A 10 -18.08 9.70 -52.35
N LEU A 11 -19.12 8.88 -52.13
CA LEU A 11 -19.51 8.39 -50.82
C LEU A 11 -19.55 6.86 -50.85
N ILE A 12 -18.71 6.23 -50.04
CA ILE A 12 -18.70 4.78 -49.80
C ILE A 12 -19.04 4.59 -48.33
N LYS A 13 -20.22 4.06 -48.07
CA LYS A 13 -20.81 4.08 -46.74
C LYS A 13 -21.38 2.70 -46.41
N GLY A 14 -21.13 2.19 -45.21
CA GLY A 14 -21.85 1.05 -44.66
C GLY A 14 -23.36 1.34 -44.52
N ALA A 15 -24.16 0.31 -44.26
CA ALA A 15 -25.55 0.48 -43.87
C ALA A 15 -25.70 0.21 -42.36
N GLN A 16 -26.85 0.53 -41.80
CA GLN A 16 -27.21 0.11 -40.45
C GLN A 16 -28.46 -0.75 -40.51
N GLU A 17 -28.43 -1.91 -39.87
CA GLU A 17 -29.57 -2.79 -39.69
C GLU A 17 -30.15 -2.55 -38.30
N LYS A 18 -31.48 -2.45 -38.21
CA LYS A 18 -32.19 -2.18 -36.95
C LYS A 18 -33.08 -3.34 -36.56
N TYR A 19 -32.96 -3.80 -35.32
CA TYR A 19 -33.76 -4.85 -34.72
C TYR A 19 -34.35 -4.37 -33.39
N ASP A 20 -35.68 -4.38 -33.29
CA ASP A 20 -36.41 -4.01 -32.08
C ASP A 20 -37.26 -5.21 -31.61
N GLN A 21 -37.14 -5.59 -30.35
CA GLN A 21 -37.93 -6.65 -29.72
C GLN A 21 -38.51 -6.18 -28.39
N GLN A 22 -39.77 -6.50 -28.13
CA GLN A 22 -40.41 -6.31 -26.84
C GLN A 22 -41.18 -7.57 -26.44
N ALA A 23 -41.07 -7.96 -25.18
CA ALA A 23 -41.79 -9.09 -24.62
C ALA A 23 -42.29 -8.76 -23.21
N GLN A 24 -43.56 -9.06 -22.98
CA GLN A 24 -44.24 -8.93 -21.69
C GLN A 24 -44.79 -10.29 -21.27
N SER A 25 -44.60 -10.66 -20.01
CA SER A 25 -45.24 -11.86 -19.46
C SER A 25 -45.74 -11.59 -18.04
N SER A 26 -46.86 -12.22 -17.69
CA SER A 26 -47.43 -12.17 -16.35
C SER A 26 -48.05 -13.52 -16.01
N GLU A 27 -47.61 -14.12 -14.92
CA GLU A 27 -48.13 -15.35 -14.35
C GLU A 27 -48.64 -15.09 -12.93
N SER A 28 -49.86 -15.53 -12.63
CA SER A 28 -50.47 -15.37 -11.31
C SER A 28 -51.05 -16.70 -10.83
N GLY A 29 -50.60 -17.16 -9.67
CA GLY A 29 -51.12 -18.32 -8.94
C GLY A 29 -51.82 -17.92 -7.65
N PHE A 30 -52.33 -18.91 -6.91
CA PHE A 30 -53.08 -18.70 -5.66
C PHE A 30 -52.28 -17.93 -4.59
N LEU A 31 -50.95 -18.06 -4.56
CA LEU A 31 -50.08 -17.44 -3.54
C LEU A 31 -48.75 -16.90 -4.12
N SER A 32 -48.66 -16.71 -5.44
CA SER A 32 -47.46 -16.16 -6.09
C SER A 32 -47.83 -15.38 -7.35
N SER A 33 -47.10 -14.33 -7.64
CA SER A 33 -47.18 -13.63 -8.92
C SER A 33 -45.78 -13.38 -9.48
N LYS A 34 -45.65 -13.44 -10.80
CA LYS A 34 -44.44 -13.07 -11.51
C LYS A 34 -44.83 -12.26 -12.73
N SER A 35 -44.24 -11.08 -12.91
CA SER A 35 -44.32 -10.32 -14.16
C SER A 35 -42.93 -9.97 -14.64
N SER A 36 -42.78 -9.90 -15.97
CA SER A 36 -41.56 -9.44 -16.63
C SER A 36 -41.90 -8.55 -17.80
N ASP A 37 -41.21 -7.42 -17.92
CA ASP A 37 -41.17 -6.58 -19.11
C ASP A 37 -39.73 -6.56 -19.62
N THR A 38 -39.54 -6.83 -20.91
CA THR A 38 -38.22 -6.79 -21.53
C THR A 38 -38.33 -6.09 -22.87
N SER A 39 -37.40 -5.20 -23.17
CA SER A 39 -37.22 -4.63 -24.51
C SER A 39 -35.75 -4.61 -24.88
N GLN A 40 -35.46 -4.80 -26.16
CA GLN A 40 -34.13 -4.72 -26.73
C GLN A 40 -34.21 -3.98 -28.07
N SER A 41 -33.29 -3.06 -28.30
CA SER A 41 -33.09 -2.37 -29.57
C SER A 41 -31.62 -2.50 -29.96
N HIS A 42 -31.37 -2.95 -31.18
CA HIS A 42 -30.03 -3.05 -31.74
C HIS A 42 -30.00 -2.34 -33.08
N THR A 43 -29.05 -1.42 -33.24
CA THR A 43 -28.63 -0.85 -34.52
C THR A 43 -27.20 -1.31 -34.76
N THR A 44 -26.99 -2.17 -35.75
CA THR A 44 -25.66 -2.73 -36.07
C THR A 44 -25.20 -2.26 -37.44
N THR A 45 -23.95 -1.86 -37.54
CA THR A 45 -23.33 -1.44 -38.78
C THR A 45 -23.03 -2.64 -39.65
N VAL A 46 -23.50 -2.59 -40.89
CA VAL A 46 -23.21 -3.54 -41.96
C VAL A 46 -22.26 -2.87 -42.94
N SER A 47 -20.98 -3.19 -42.84
CA SER A 47 -19.93 -2.54 -43.64
C SER A 47 -20.08 -2.80 -45.14
N SER A 48 -19.79 -1.79 -45.95
CA SER A 48 -19.64 -1.96 -47.40
C SER A 48 -18.23 -2.47 -47.72
N ILE A 49 -18.10 -3.45 -48.63
CA ILE A 49 -16.81 -3.99 -49.07
C ILE A 49 -16.55 -3.61 -50.53
N LEU A 50 -15.46 -2.91 -50.79
CA LEU A 50 -14.96 -2.60 -52.12
C LEU A 50 -13.67 -3.40 -52.39
N GLY A 51 -13.77 -4.48 -53.17
CA GLY A 51 -12.65 -5.38 -53.45
C GLY A 51 -12.16 -5.33 -54.89
N ALA A 52 -10.84 -5.36 -55.11
CA ALA A 52 -10.23 -5.52 -56.44
C ALA A 52 -8.99 -6.41 -56.41
N THR A 53 -8.77 -7.19 -57.48
CA THR A 53 -7.53 -7.97 -57.66
C THR A 53 -6.36 -7.16 -58.23
N GLY A 54 -6.62 -5.93 -58.66
CA GLY A 54 -5.62 -4.93 -59.06
C GLY A 54 -5.78 -3.69 -58.19
N ASN A 55 -5.63 -2.49 -58.75
CA ASN A 55 -5.75 -1.24 -58.00
C ASN A 55 -7.21 -0.81 -57.80
N ILE A 56 -7.47 -0.11 -56.70
CA ILE A 56 -8.69 0.68 -56.45
C ILE A 56 -8.31 2.16 -56.55
N ILE A 57 -8.95 2.90 -57.44
CA ILE A 57 -8.74 4.34 -57.61
C ILE A 57 -10.09 5.05 -57.45
N THR A 58 -10.22 5.88 -56.42
CA THR A 58 -11.36 6.79 -56.20
C THR A 58 -10.87 8.23 -56.33
N GLN A 59 -11.39 8.97 -57.32
CA GLN A 59 -11.03 10.38 -57.52
C GLN A 59 -12.29 11.23 -57.62
N SER A 60 -12.37 12.28 -56.79
CA SER A 60 -13.47 13.24 -56.81
C SER A 60 -13.03 14.67 -57.08
N ASP A 61 -13.87 15.45 -57.78
CA ASP A 61 -13.66 16.90 -57.95
C ASP A 61 -14.00 17.68 -56.66
N LYS A 62 -14.72 17.06 -55.73
CA LYS A 62 -15.09 17.59 -54.40
C LYS A 62 -14.78 16.54 -53.31
N GLU A 63 -15.71 16.21 -52.43
CA GLU A 63 -15.43 15.36 -51.27
C GLU A 63 -15.42 13.86 -51.64
N THR A 64 -14.46 13.14 -51.07
CA THR A 64 -14.45 11.68 -51.02
C THR A 64 -14.59 11.21 -49.56
N THR A 65 -15.70 10.56 -49.23
CA THR A 65 -16.00 10.05 -47.89
C THR A 65 -16.09 8.53 -47.88
N ILE A 66 -15.39 7.88 -46.95
CA ILE A 66 -15.43 6.44 -46.69
C ILE A 66 -15.84 6.22 -45.23
N THR A 67 -17.03 5.66 -45.00
CA THR A 67 -17.60 5.51 -43.65
C THR A 67 -17.95 4.06 -43.38
N ALA A 68 -17.40 3.49 -42.29
CA ALA A 68 -17.56 2.08 -41.89
C ALA A 68 -17.51 1.11 -43.08
N SER A 69 -16.45 1.23 -43.88
CA SER A 69 -16.32 0.46 -45.12
C SER A 69 -14.92 -0.11 -45.27
N HIS A 70 -14.82 -1.25 -45.94
CA HIS A 70 -13.56 -1.96 -46.17
C HIS A 70 -13.15 -1.88 -47.64
N MET A 71 -11.99 -1.32 -47.94
CA MET A 71 -11.36 -1.38 -49.26
C MET A 71 -10.23 -2.39 -49.26
N ILE A 72 -10.27 -3.35 -50.18
CA ILE A 72 -9.30 -4.44 -50.25
C ILE A 72 -8.77 -4.56 -51.68
N ALA A 73 -7.47 -4.36 -51.86
CA ALA A 73 -6.81 -4.44 -53.15
C ALA A 73 -5.56 -5.34 -53.07
N ASN A 74 -5.31 -6.18 -54.06
CA ASN A 74 -3.97 -6.80 -54.19
C ASN A 74 -2.94 -5.83 -54.79
N GLY A 75 -3.42 -4.74 -55.40
CA GLY A 75 -2.60 -3.64 -55.91
C GLY A 75 -2.74 -2.39 -55.03
N ASP A 76 -2.59 -1.22 -55.64
CA ASP A 76 -2.61 0.05 -54.91
C ASP A 76 -4.05 0.53 -54.63
N ILE A 77 -4.25 1.21 -53.51
CA ILE A 77 -5.46 1.99 -53.19
C ILE A 77 -5.11 3.47 -53.29
N HIS A 78 -5.81 4.21 -54.16
CA HIS A 78 -5.69 5.66 -54.28
C HIS A 78 -7.03 6.33 -54.02
N VAL A 79 -7.07 7.22 -53.03
CA VAL A 79 -8.26 7.98 -52.61
C VAL A 79 -7.96 9.47 -52.74
N ALA A 80 -8.66 10.17 -53.62
CA ALA A 80 -8.44 11.59 -53.89
C ALA A 80 -9.74 12.39 -53.92
N GLY A 81 -9.68 13.64 -53.45
CA GLY A 81 -10.77 14.61 -53.46
C GLY A 81 -10.27 16.03 -53.16
N GLN A 82 -11.15 17.03 -53.28
CA GLN A 82 -10.97 18.36 -52.66
C GLN A 82 -10.65 18.22 -51.16
N SER A 83 -11.45 17.41 -50.48
CA SER A 83 -11.29 16.93 -49.10
C SER A 83 -11.50 15.42 -49.07
N VAL A 84 -10.88 14.75 -48.10
CA VAL A 84 -11.05 13.30 -47.91
C VAL A 84 -11.39 13.01 -46.44
N THR A 85 -12.46 12.27 -46.21
CA THR A 85 -12.88 11.85 -44.87
C THR A 85 -12.97 10.33 -44.84
N ILE A 86 -12.29 9.69 -43.89
CA ILE A 86 -12.33 8.25 -43.65
C ILE A 86 -12.70 8.03 -42.19
N ASP A 87 -13.93 7.61 -41.94
CA ASP A 87 -14.50 7.51 -40.60
C ASP A 87 -15.27 6.20 -40.39
N GLY A 88 -15.87 6.08 -39.21
CA GLY A 88 -16.70 4.94 -38.82
C GLY A 88 -18.15 5.30 -38.58
N MET A 89 -18.96 4.28 -38.31
CA MET A 89 -20.31 4.41 -37.76
C MET A 89 -20.33 3.99 -36.31
N THR A 90 -21.46 4.18 -35.66
CA THR A 90 -21.67 3.77 -34.28
C THR A 90 -22.80 2.77 -34.21
N ASP A 91 -22.49 1.56 -33.75
CA ASP A 91 -23.48 0.58 -33.35
C ASP A 91 -24.13 1.04 -32.06
N HIS A 92 -25.42 0.81 -31.90
CA HIS A 92 -26.19 1.20 -30.72
C HIS A 92 -26.97 -0.01 -30.22
N HIS A 93 -26.75 -0.40 -28.98
CA HIS A 93 -27.51 -1.47 -28.34
C HIS A 93 -28.10 -0.97 -27.03
N GLU A 94 -29.42 -1.09 -26.92
CA GLU A 94 -30.19 -0.72 -25.74
C GLU A 94 -30.96 -1.95 -25.26
N SER A 95 -30.93 -2.24 -23.97
CA SER A 95 -31.76 -3.27 -23.36
C SER A 95 -32.38 -2.79 -22.06
N HIS A 96 -33.63 -3.20 -21.86
CA HIS A 96 -34.40 -2.99 -20.64
C HIS A 96 -34.93 -4.34 -20.16
N SER A 97 -34.80 -4.60 -18.87
CA SER A 97 -35.46 -5.72 -18.21
C SER A 97 -36.00 -5.28 -16.86
N GLU A 98 -37.30 -5.46 -16.67
CA GLU A 98 -37.98 -5.32 -15.40
C GLU A 98 -38.63 -6.66 -15.02
N THR A 99 -38.38 -7.15 -13.82
CA THR A 99 -39.05 -8.34 -13.27
C THR A 99 -39.59 -8.04 -11.88
N HIS A 100 -40.80 -8.51 -11.61
CA HIS A 100 -41.42 -8.41 -10.30
C HIS A 100 -41.96 -9.79 -9.90
N GLU A 101 -41.50 -10.30 -8.76
CA GLU A 101 -41.93 -11.58 -8.22
C GLU A 101 -42.48 -11.40 -6.81
N THR A 102 -43.55 -12.12 -6.48
CA THR A 102 -44.08 -12.26 -5.12
C THR A 102 -44.39 -13.72 -4.84
N GLY A 103 -44.15 -14.16 -3.61
CA GLY A 103 -44.48 -15.53 -3.21
C GLY A 103 -43.68 -16.07 -2.03
N PHE A 104 -43.81 -17.37 -1.78
CA PHE A 104 -43.07 -18.05 -0.72
C PHE A 104 -41.59 -18.19 -1.08
N GLY A 105 -40.69 -17.86 -0.15
CA GLY A 105 -39.24 -17.89 -0.38
C GLY A 105 -38.68 -16.66 -1.11
N VAL A 106 -39.54 -15.88 -1.78
CA VAL A 106 -39.17 -14.68 -2.56
C VAL A 106 -38.75 -13.54 -1.62
N GLY A 107 -37.69 -12.81 -1.98
CA GLY A 107 -37.09 -11.77 -1.12
C GLY A 107 -36.02 -12.29 -0.14
N SER A 108 -35.63 -13.56 -0.25
CA SER A 108 -34.48 -14.12 0.51
C SER A 108 -33.15 -13.54 0.02
N GLY A 109 -32.16 -13.42 0.92
CA GLY A 109 -30.84 -12.86 0.62
C GLY A 109 -29.75 -13.35 1.57
N LYS A 110 -28.54 -12.81 1.45
CA LYS A 110 -27.43 -13.17 2.35
C LYS A 110 -27.80 -12.85 3.81
N GLY A 111 -27.98 -13.90 4.62
CA GLY A 111 -28.32 -13.79 6.03
C GLY A 111 -29.81 -13.62 6.33
N PHE A 112 -30.71 -13.71 5.35
CA PHE A 112 -32.16 -13.62 5.54
C PHE A 112 -32.91 -14.61 4.65
N VAL A 113 -33.78 -15.42 5.26
CA VAL A 113 -34.64 -16.39 4.59
C VAL A 113 -36.08 -15.92 4.70
N SER A 114 -36.64 -15.41 3.59
CA SER A 114 -38.02 -14.95 3.50
C SER A 114 -38.98 -16.13 3.48
N ILE A 115 -40.00 -16.12 4.33
CA ILE A 115 -41.13 -17.06 4.26
C ILE A 115 -42.06 -16.62 3.13
N TYR A 116 -42.37 -15.33 3.06
CA TYR A 116 -43.18 -14.72 2.01
C TYR A 116 -42.71 -13.28 1.79
N GLY A 117 -42.55 -12.89 0.53
CA GLY A 117 -42.02 -11.58 0.18
C GLY A 117 -42.17 -11.23 -1.30
N SER A 118 -41.51 -10.14 -1.68
CA SER A 118 -41.44 -9.61 -3.03
C SER A 118 -40.00 -9.28 -3.43
N GLU A 119 -39.71 -9.40 -4.73
CA GLU A 119 -38.44 -9.04 -5.35
C GLU A 119 -38.73 -8.31 -6.66
N GLY A 120 -38.22 -7.10 -6.79
CA GLY A 120 -38.25 -6.32 -8.03
C GLY A 120 -36.83 -6.10 -8.53
N LYS A 121 -36.58 -6.36 -9.81
CA LYS A 121 -35.30 -6.08 -10.48
C LYS A 121 -35.55 -5.26 -11.73
N VAL A 122 -34.83 -4.17 -11.88
CA VAL A 122 -34.78 -3.35 -13.10
C VAL A 122 -33.32 -3.26 -13.54
N GLN A 123 -33.05 -3.54 -14.80
CA GLN A 123 -31.74 -3.41 -15.43
C GLN A 123 -31.91 -2.72 -16.77
N ASN A 124 -31.17 -1.63 -16.98
CA ASN A 124 -31.05 -0.92 -18.24
C ASN A 124 -29.59 -0.96 -18.67
N GLU A 125 -29.35 -1.31 -19.91
CA GLU A 125 -28.03 -1.23 -20.52
C GLU A 125 -28.12 -0.46 -21.83
N GLU A 126 -27.15 0.42 -22.07
CA GLU A 126 -26.99 1.15 -23.31
C GLU A 126 -25.53 1.13 -23.72
N SER A 127 -25.25 0.81 -24.98
CA SER A 127 -23.90 0.79 -25.51
C SER A 127 -23.84 1.38 -26.92
N PHE A 128 -22.75 2.09 -27.17
CA PHE A 128 -22.37 2.70 -28.43
C PHE A 128 -20.98 2.19 -28.80
N GLU A 129 -20.83 1.52 -29.94
CA GLU A 129 -19.55 0.94 -30.37
C GLU A 129 -19.15 1.49 -31.74
N HIS A 130 -17.94 2.05 -31.84
CA HIS A 130 -17.38 2.62 -33.06
C HIS A 130 -16.90 1.52 -34.01
N GLN A 131 -17.46 1.51 -35.22
CA GLN A 131 -17.09 0.62 -36.32
C GLN A 131 -16.39 1.43 -37.41
N GLY A 132 -15.06 1.42 -37.39
CA GLY A 132 -14.18 2.17 -38.30
C GLY A 132 -14.17 1.66 -39.73
N SER A 133 -13.56 2.45 -40.63
CA SER A 133 -13.23 1.99 -41.99
C SER A 133 -11.89 1.26 -42.00
N SER A 134 -11.67 0.39 -42.99
CA SER A 134 -10.33 -0.18 -43.21
C SER A 134 -9.90 -0.20 -44.68
N LEU A 135 -8.64 0.13 -44.91
CA LEU A 135 -8.01 0.10 -46.23
C LEU A 135 -6.83 -0.89 -46.18
N ASN A 136 -6.88 -1.91 -47.03
CA ASN A 136 -5.83 -2.92 -47.13
C ASN A 136 -5.37 -3.06 -48.59
N GLY A 137 -4.10 -2.73 -48.85
CA GLY A 137 -3.55 -2.83 -50.20
C GLY A 137 -2.03 -2.89 -50.25
N LYS A 138 -1.49 -2.91 -51.46
CA LYS A 138 -0.05 -2.89 -51.67
C LYS A 138 0.56 -1.56 -51.25
N ASN A 139 0.05 -0.47 -51.81
CA ASN A 139 0.31 0.90 -51.39
C ASN A 139 -1.03 1.58 -51.13
N ILE A 140 -1.09 2.44 -50.11
CA ILE A 140 -2.26 3.27 -49.81
C ILE A 140 -1.86 4.73 -50.01
N THR A 141 -2.60 5.45 -50.86
CA THR A 141 -2.39 6.88 -51.09
C THR A 141 -3.70 7.64 -50.88
N ILE A 142 -3.70 8.62 -49.97
CA ILE A 142 -4.83 9.46 -49.63
C ILE A 142 -4.44 10.92 -49.92
N THR A 143 -5.24 11.64 -50.71
CA THR A 143 -4.89 12.99 -51.18
C THR A 143 -6.07 13.93 -51.12
N ALA A 144 -5.97 14.98 -50.29
CA ALA A 144 -6.85 16.14 -50.33
C ALA A 144 -6.18 17.26 -51.14
N GLU A 145 -6.72 17.55 -52.33
CA GLU A 145 -6.13 18.46 -53.32
C GLU A 145 -6.31 19.95 -52.98
N LYS A 146 -7.17 20.30 -52.00
CA LYS A 146 -7.41 21.71 -51.62
C LYS A 146 -7.65 21.94 -50.13
N GLU A 147 -8.17 20.94 -49.42
CA GLU A 147 -8.56 21.06 -48.01
C GLU A 147 -7.85 20.01 -47.17
N ASP A 148 -8.59 19.31 -46.32
CA ASP A 148 -8.08 18.45 -45.26
C ASP A 148 -8.27 16.96 -45.58
N VAL A 149 -7.41 16.14 -44.97
CA VAL A 149 -7.67 14.70 -44.76
C VAL A 149 -8.10 14.50 -43.32
N ASN A 150 -9.27 13.89 -43.10
CA ASN A 150 -9.78 13.55 -41.77
C ASN A 150 -9.91 12.03 -41.64
N VAL A 151 -9.33 11.47 -40.59
CA VAL A 151 -9.37 10.04 -40.27
C VAL A 151 -9.89 9.85 -38.85
N VAL A 152 -10.87 8.97 -38.66
CA VAL A 152 -11.46 8.69 -37.34
C VAL A 152 -11.55 7.18 -37.12
N GLY A 153 -10.91 6.69 -36.04
CA GLY A 153 -10.97 5.31 -35.56
C GLY A 153 -10.82 4.23 -36.64
N SER A 154 -9.96 4.43 -37.63
CA SER A 154 -9.87 3.60 -38.84
C SER A 154 -8.52 2.92 -38.99
N ASP A 155 -8.49 1.82 -39.75
CA ASP A 155 -7.30 0.97 -39.91
C ASP A 155 -6.75 1.00 -41.35
N PHE A 156 -5.44 1.16 -41.47
CA PHE A 156 -4.73 1.21 -42.76
C PHE A 156 -3.58 0.21 -42.74
N ILE A 157 -3.60 -0.77 -43.64
CA ILE A 157 -2.58 -1.81 -43.74
C ILE A 157 -2.04 -1.81 -45.17
N ALA A 158 -0.79 -1.38 -45.34
CA ALA A 158 -0.09 -1.42 -46.62
C ALA A 158 1.06 -2.44 -46.61
N GLU A 159 1.17 -3.26 -47.65
CA GLU A 159 2.32 -4.17 -47.82
C GLU A 159 3.63 -3.41 -48.04
N GLU A 160 3.57 -2.22 -48.65
CA GLU A 160 4.72 -1.34 -48.89
C GLU A 160 4.48 0.01 -48.22
N ASN A 161 3.83 0.97 -48.88
CA ASN A 161 3.83 2.36 -48.40
C ASN A 161 2.43 2.90 -48.09
N ILE A 162 2.35 3.77 -47.09
CA ILE A 162 1.21 4.64 -46.83
C ILE A 162 1.63 6.09 -47.14
N ASN A 163 0.86 6.80 -47.95
CA ASN A 163 1.08 8.21 -48.27
C ASN A 163 -0.20 8.99 -48.01
N VAL A 164 -0.18 9.93 -47.09
CA VAL A 164 -1.29 10.84 -46.78
C VAL A 164 -0.85 12.26 -47.07
N SER A 165 -1.58 12.98 -47.91
CA SER A 165 -1.25 14.35 -48.28
C SER A 165 -2.49 15.25 -48.24
N ALA A 166 -2.36 16.42 -47.63
CA ALA A 166 -3.40 17.45 -47.60
C ALA A 166 -2.80 18.83 -47.88
N VAL A 167 -3.50 19.66 -48.66
CA VAL A 167 -3.10 21.07 -48.88
C VAL A 167 -3.23 21.90 -47.61
N HIS A 168 -4.18 21.57 -46.74
CA HIS A 168 -4.30 22.18 -45.42
C HIS A 168 -3.84 21.20 -44.34
N ASN A 169 -4.76 20.49 -43.70
CA ASN A 169 -4.45 19.71 -42.50
C ASN A 169 -4.63 18.21 -42.72
N VAL A 170 -3.82 17.43 -42.00
CA VAL A 170 -4.06 16.00 -41.80
C VAL A 170 -4.51 15.82 -40.35
N ASN A 171 -5.75 15.38 -40.14
CA ASN A 171 -6.32 15.15 -38.83
C ASN A 171 -6.60 13.67 -38.64
N VAL A 172 -5.96 13.07 -37.64
CA VAL A 172 -6.15 11.67 -37.25
C VAL A 172 -6.67 11.64 -35.82
N LEU A 173 -7.88 11.11 -35.65
CA LEU A 173 -8.63 11.12 -34.40
C LEU A 173 -9.02 9.69 -34.01
N PRO A 174 -9.24 9.40 -32.72
CA PRO A 174 -9.82 8.14 -32.31
C PRO A 174 -11.33 8.13 -32.56
N GLY A 175 -11.91 6.95 -32.76
CA GLY A 175 -13.34 6.71 -32.58
C GLY A 175 -13.70 6.68 -31.09
N HIS A 176 -14.99 6.77 -30.77
CA HIS A 176 -15.47 6.75 -29.39
C HIS A 176 -16.52 5.67 -29.18
N ASN A 177 -16.34 4.90 -28.11
CA ASN A 177 -17.33 3.97 -27.60
C ASN A 177 -17.87 4.49 -26.27
N SER A 178 -19.07 4.07 -25.90
CA SER A 178 -19.57 4.27 -24.55
C SER A 178 -20.48 3.13 -24.12
N HIS A 179 -20.42 2.74 -22.86
CA HIS A 179 -21.30 1.73 -22.28
C HIS A 179 -21.86 2.29 -20.98
N SER A 180 -23.14 2.03 -20.70
CA SER A 180 -23.87 2.50 -19.52
C SER A 180 -24.77 1.40 -19.00
N THR A 181 -24.74 1.17 -17.70
CA THR A 181 -25.58 0.18 -17.02
C THR A 181 -26.21 0.81 -15.79
N ASN A 182 -27.52 0.73 -15.71
CA ASN A 182 -28.30 1.10 -14.54
C ASN A 182 -28.99 -0.13 -13.99
N SER A 183 -28.80 -0.42 -12.71
CA SER A 183 -29.42 -1.57 -12.05
C SER A 183 -30.08 -1.14 -10.75
N LYS A 184 -31.25 -1.72 -10.48
CA LYS A 184 -32.01 -1.54 -9.25
C LYS A 184 -32.63 -2.85 -8.83
N GLU A 185 -32.32 -3.30 -7.63
CA GLU A 185 -32.88 -4.51 -7.03
C GLU A 185 -33.50 -4.16 -5.67
N GLU A 186 -34.79 -4.43 -5.51
CA GLU A 186 -35.54 -4.22 -4.27
C GLU A 186 -36.11 -5.55 -3.79
N ARG A 187 -35.67 -6.03 -2.62
CA ARG A 187 -36.19 -7.24 -1.96
C ARG A 187 -36.86 -6.85 -0.66
N THR A 188 -38.08 -7.33 -0.44
CA THR A 188 -38.78 -7.18 0.85
C THR A 188 -39.35 -8.53 1.25
N GLY A 189 -39.23 -8.91 2.52
CA GLY A 189 -39.80 -10.17 2.99
C GLY A 189 -39.97 -10.23 4.49
N PHE A 190 -40.87 -11.11 4.92
CA PHE A 190 -40.99 -11.51 6.32
C PHE A 190 -40.38 -12.90 6.49
N GLY A 191 -39.49 -13.09 7.47
CA GLY A 191 -38.80 -14.36 7.61
C GLY A 191 -37.73 -14.41 8.69
N PHE A 192 -36.80 -15.36 8.55
CA PHE A 192 -35.77 -15.65 9.54
C PHE A 192 -34.44 -15.01 9.15
N GLN A 193 -33.88 -14.20 10.04
CA GLN A 193 -32.55 -13.61 9.90
C GLN A 193 -31.51 -14.49 10.62
N PHE A 194 -30.35 -14.68 10.01
CA PHE A 194 -29.22 -15.42 10.57
C PHE A 194 -27.95 -14.58 10.42
N GLU A 195 -27.47 -13.98 11.51
CA GLU A 195 -26.20 -13.24 11.50
C GLU A 195 -25.11 -14.03 12.23
N LYS A 196 -23.92 -14.08 11.62
CA LYS A 196 -22.73 -14.74 12.18
C LYS A 196 -21.61 -13.72 12.36
N SER A 197 -21.28 -13.40 13.61
CA SER A 197 -20.15 -12.53 13.96
C SER A 197 -18.95 -13.36 14.45
N LYS A 198 -17.78 -12.71 14.64
CA LYS A 198 -16.59 -13.36 15.24
C LYS A 198 -16.82 -13.76 16.72
N SER A 199 -17.85 -13.22 17.36
CA SER A 199 -18.15 -13.37 18.80
C SER A 199 -19.45 -14.11 19.11
N GLY A 200 -20.25 -14.53 18.11
CA GLY A 200 -21.47 -15.31 18.32
C GLY A 200 -22.38 -15.38 17.09
N ALA A 201 -23.38 -16.27 17.13
CA ALA A 201 -24.44 -16.40 16.12
C ALA A 201 -25.79 -15.90 16.68
N SER A 202 -26.55 -15.16 15.88
CA SER A 202 -27.91 -14.72 16.22
C SER A 202 -28.93 -15.23 15.21
N VAL A 203 -30.15 -15.47 15.70
CA VAL A 203 -31.29 -15.87 14.88
C VAL A 203 -32.44 -14.91 15.17
N GLY A 204 -32.99 -14.27 14.14
CA GLY A 204 -34.11 -13.34 14.25
C GLY A 204 -35.31 -13.73 13.41
N VAL A 205 -36.48 -13.21 13.77
CA VAL A 205 -37.71 -13.26 12.97
C VAL A 205 -38.20 -11.84 12.80
N GLY A 206 -38.42 -11.40 11.56
CA GLY A 206 -38.79 -10.02 11.29
C GLY A 206 -39.04 -9.72 9.82
N VAL A 207 -39.25 -8.44 9.56
CA VAL A 207 -39.33 -7.89 8.21
C VAL A 207 -37.95 -7.34 7.83
N GLU A 208 -37.46 -7.74 6.66
CA GLU A 208 -36.23 -7.21 6.06
C GLU A 208 -36.58 -6.55 4.72
N SER A 209 -36.01 -5.38 4.45
CA SER A 209 -36.00 -4.77 3.13
C SER A 209 -34.57 -4.41 2.73
N ASN A 210 -34.16 -4.84 1.54
CA ASN A 210 -32.87 -4.54 0.93
C ASN A 210 -33.09 -3.83 -0.40
N LYS A 211 -32.35 -2.75 -0.63
CA LYS A 211 -32.36 -2.01 -1.88
C LYS A 211 -30.93 -1.80 -2.35
N ASP A 212 -30.64 -2.36 -3.51
CA ASP A 212 -29.36 -2.25 -4.20
C ASP A 212 -29.58 -1.40 -5.46
N THR A 213 -28.75 -0.37 -5.64
CA THR A 213 -28.71 0.39 -6.89
C THR A 213 -27.29 0.52 -7.37
N GLY A 214 -27.05 0.24 -8.66
CA GLY A 214 -25.77 0.41 -9.33
C GLY A 214 -25.93 1.29 -10.55
N ASP A 215 -25.05 2.27 -10.71
CA ASP A 215 -24.94 3.10 -11.91
C ASP A 215 -23.48 3.06 -12.38
N GLN A 216 -23.26 2.57 -13.59
CA GLN A 216 -21.94 2.38 -14.17
C GLN A 216 -21.93 2.92 -15.58
N TRP A 217 -20.90 3.68 -15.94
CA TRP A 217 -20.69 4.06 -17.32
C TRP A 217 -19.20 4.13 -17.64
N GLU A 218 -18.88 3.91 -18.91
CA GLU A 218 -17.56 4.10 -19.47
C GLU A 218 -17.65 4.77 -20.84
N LYS A 219 -16.61 5.53 -21.17
CA LYS A 219 -16.33 6.03 -22.51
C LYS A 219 -14.90 5.65 -22.84
N THR A 220 -14.71 4.94 -23.95
CA THR A 220 -13.40 4.47 -24.40
C THR A 220 -13.08 4.97 -25.79
N ASN A 221 -11.79 5.05 -26.10
CA ASN A 221 -11.29 5.50 -27.39
C ASN A 221 -10.86 4.31 -28.24
N THR A 222 -11.17 4.36 -29.53
CA THR A 222 -10.71 3.42 -30.56
C THR A 222 -9.66 4.13 -31.43
N PRO A 223 -8.35 3.90 -31.23
CA PRO A 223 -7.28 4.54 -32.00
C PRO A 223 -7.43 4.34 -33.52
N SER A 224 -6.95 5.31 -34.29
CA SER A 224 -6.67 5.11 -35.72
C SER A 224 -5.29 4.48 -35.90
N ASN A 225 -5.18 3.43 -36.71
CA ASN A 225 -3.95 2.65 -36.86
C ASN A 225 -3.45 2.67 -38.30
N PHE A 226 -2.18 2.98 -38.49
CA PHE A 226 -1.48 2.93 -39.78
C PHE A 226 -0.32 1.93 -39.67
N HIS A 227 -0.30 0.95 -40.57
CA HIS A 227 0.76 -0.04 -40.66
C HIS A 227 1.29 -0.11 -42.10
N ALA A 228 2.54 0.31 -42.28
CA ALA A 228 3.23 0.27 -43.57
C ALA A 228 4.36 -0.76 -43.55
N GLY A 229 4.38 -1.65 -44.55
CA GLY A 229 5.45 -2.64 -44.69
C GLY A 229 6.82 -2.06 -45.08
N ASN A 230 6.87 -0.80 -45.51
CA ASN A 230 8.05 0.03 -45.77
C ASN A 230 7.89 1.38 -45.08
N ASP A 231 7.30 2.39 -45.75
CA ASP A 231 7.26 3.78 -45.27
C ASP A 231 5.85 4.29 -45.02
N ALA A 232 5.70 5.13 -43.99
CA ALA A 232 4.49 5.92 -43.78
C ALA A 232 4.83 7.41 -43.89
N ASN A 233 4.23 8.08 -44.88
CA ASN A 233 4.49 9.49 -45.21
C ASN A 233 3.24 10.33 -45.00
N PHE A 234 3.33 11.38 -44.18
CA PHE A 234 2.25 12.32 -43.91
C PHE A 234 2.70 13.73 -44.27
N ASN A 235 1.98 14.38 -45.19
CA ASN A 235 2.30 15.72 -45.69
C ASN A 235 1.11 16.65 -45.51
N ALA A 236 1.22 17.63 -44.63
CA ALA A 236 0.23 18.67 -44.39
C ALA A 236 0.77 20.04 -44.80
N GLY A 237 0.06 20.76 -45.67
CA GLY A 237 0.44 22.13 -46.04
C GLY A 237 0.32 23.14 -44.88
N ASN A 238 -0.44 22.81 -43.84
CA ASN A 238 -0.57 23.57 -42.60
C ASN A 238 -0.27 22.71 -41.36
N ASP A 239 -1.26 22.06 -40.73
CA ASP A 239 -1.05 21.31 -39.47
C ASP A 239 -1.25 19.79 -39.65
N ALA A 240 -0.41 18.98 -39.00
CA ALA A 240 -0.57 17.54 -38.89
C ALA A 240 -0.92 17.17 -37.43
N ASN A 241 -2.14 16.70 -37.20
CA ASN A 241 -2.68 16.43 -35.87
C ASN A 241 -2.97 14.94 -35.71
N PHE A 242 -2.34 14.31 -34.73
CA PHE A 242 -2.51 12.90 -34.37
C PHE A 242 -2.96 12.82 -32.92
N GLN A 243 -4.23 12.51 -32.71
CA GLN A 243 -4.79 12.28 -31.38
C GLN A 243 -4.98 10.78 -31.17
N ALA A 244 -4.32 10.22 -30.14
CA ALA A 244 -4.41 8.80 -29.80
C ALA A 244 -4.27 7.86 -31.02
N ALA A 245 -3.36 8.20 -31.94
CA ALA A 245 -3.15 7.49 -33.20
C ALA A 245 -1.87 6.66 -33.16
N ASN A 246 -1.90 5.49 -33.81
CA ASN A 246 -0.75 4.62 -33.93
C ASN A 246 -0.27 4.60 -35.38
N VAL A 247 1.00 4.90 -35.59
CA VAL A 247 1.66 4.82 -36.89
C VAL A 247 2.85 3.89 -36.74
N SER A 248 2.91 2.85 -37.56
CA SER A 248 4.02 1.90 -37.61
C SER A 248 4.49 1.73 -39.05
N ALA A 249 5.80 1.75 -39.25
CA ALA A 249 6.42 1.48 -40.54
C ALA A 249 7.65 0.60 -40.35
N ASN A 250 7.83 -0.45 -41.16
CA ASN A 250 9.02 -1.32 -41.01
C ASN A 250 10.33 -0.66 -41.44
N ARG A 251 10.25 0.49 -42.12
CA ARG A 251 11.39 1.31 -42.53
C ARG A 251 11.27 2.73 -41.96
N ASP A 252 10.71 3.69 -42.69
CA ASP A 252 10.73 5.10 -42.26
C ASP A 252 9.31 5.65 -41.97
N VAL A 253 9.18 6.47 -40.93
CA VAL A 253 7.98 7.33 -40.74
C VAL A 253 8.39 8.78 -40.97
N ASN A 254 7.72 9.46 -41.89
CA ASN A 254 7.98 10.85 -42.24
C ASN A 254 6.72 11.70 -42.03
N ILE A 255 6.83 12.77 -41.23
CA ILE A 255 5.73 13.70 -40.95
C ILE A 255 6.20 15.12 -41.28
N ASP A 256 5.65 15.70 -42.34
CA ASP A 256 5.94 17.05 -42.81
C ASP A 256 4.69 17.94 -42.62
N ALA A 257 4.85 19.07 -41.92
CA ALA A 257 3.79 20.04 -41.71
C ALA A 257 4.29 21.47 -41.95
N GLY A 258 3.54 22.25 -42.74
CA GLY A 258 3.86 23.65 -43.02
C GLY A 258 3.92 24.55 -41.77
N ASN A 259 3.17 24.19 -40.73
CA ASN A 259 3.05 24.92 -39.48
C ASN A 259 3.34 24.01 -38.27
N ASN A 260 2.37 23.26 -37.73
CA ASN A 260 2.58 22.44 -36.51
C ASN A 260 2.41 20.94 -36.73
N ILE A 261 3.12 20.15 -35.89
CA ILE A 261 2.88 18.73 -35.69
C ILE A 261 2.41 18.53 -34.24
N THR A 262 1.25 17.93 -34.04
CA THR A 262 0.67 17.68 -32.71
C THR A 262 0.43 16.19 -32.50
N LEU A 263 1.02 15.61 -31.46
CA LEU A 263 0.79 14.24 -31.00
C LEU A 263 0.09 14.30 -29.63
N SER A 264 -1.24 14.29 -29.61
CA SER A 264 -2.03 14.49 -28.40
C SER A 264 -2.64 13.19 -27.87
N GLU A 265 -2.99 13.22 -26.60
CA GLU A 265 -3.74 12.18 -25.92
C GLU A 265 -5.26 12.34 -26.09
N SER A 266 -5.98 11.25 -25.86
CA SER A 266 -7.41 11.24 -25.52
C SER A 266 -7.59 10.60 -24.14
N TYR A 267 -8.81 10.53 -23.63
CA TYR A 267 -9.07 9.97 -22.30
C TYR A 267 -10.18 8.93 -22.31
N ASP A 268 -9.86 7.74 -21.80
CA ASP A 268 -10.85 6.75 -21.39
C ASP A 268 -11.36 7.15 -20.01
N THR A 269 -12.67 7.32 -19.89
CA THR A 269 -13.30 7.77 -18.65
C THR A 269 -14.30 6.74 -18.17
N SER A 270 -14.34 6.47 -16.87
CA SER A 270 -15.34 5.58 -16.30
C SER A 270 -15.78 6.04 -14.93
N ASN A 271 -17.02 5.68 -14.60
CA ASN A 271 -17.64 5.90 -13.31
C ASN A 271 -18.35 4.63 -12.89
N ALA A 272 -18.19 4.26 -11.63
CA ALA A 272 -18.97 3.20 -11.03
C ALA A 272 -19.46 3.65 -9.66
N GLN A 273 -20.78 3.67 -9.48
CA GLN A 273 -21.44 4.02 -8.23
C GLN A 273 -22.29 2.83 -7.77
N GLU A 274 -22.06 2.39 -6.54
CA GLU A 274 -22.89 1.39 -5.87
C GLU A 274 -23.48 1.97 -4.59
N LYS A 275 -24.75 1.65 -4.36
CA LYS A 275 -25.49 2.06 -3.18
C LYS A 275 -26.29 0.89 -2.64
N HIS A 276 -26.04 0.59 -1.37
CA HIS A 276 -26.72 -0.45 -0.60
C HIS A 276 -27.51 0.18 0.54
N GLU A 277 -28.81 -0.09 0.59
CA GLU A 277 -29.71 0.27 1.69
C GLU A 277 -30.32 -1.01 2.29
N LYS A 278 -30.14 -1.18 3.59
CA LYS A 278 -30.71 -2.31 4.34
C LYS A 278 -31.53 -1.80 5.52
N PHE A 279 -32.69 -2.41 5.73
CA PHE A 279 -33.52 -2.20 6.90
C PHE A 279 -34.03 -3.54 7.43
N PHE A 280 -33.95 -3.72 8.75
CA PHE A 280 -34.50 -4.87 9.44
C PHE A 280 -35.25 -4.41 10.69
N ALA A 281 -36.43 -4.99 10.94
CA ALA A 281 -37.17 -4.84 12.18
C ALA A 281 -37.74 -6.20 12.62
N GLY A 282 -37.43 -6.61 13.85
CA GLY A 282 -37.83 -7.94 14.31
C GLY A 282 -37.36 -8.32 15.71
N VAL A 283 -37.66 -9.56 16.09
CA VAL A 283 -37.26 -10.19 17.35
C VAL A 283 -36.05 -11.09 17.09
N THR A 284 -34.94 -10.90 17.80
CA THR A 284 -33.68 -11.64 17.64
C THR A 284 -33.29 -12.37 18.93
N GLY A 285 -32.81 -13.60 18.81
CA GLY A 285 -32.20 -14.38 19.89
C GLY A 285 -30.68 -14.46 19.70
N SER A 286 -29.89 -14.17 20.74
CA SER A 286 -28.43 -14.15 20.67
C SER A 286 -27.71 -14.83 21.84
N VAL A 287 -26.48 -15.30 21.61
CA VAL A 287 -25.53 -15.79 22.64
C VAL A 287 -24.35 -14.80 22.70
N ASN A 288 -24.32 -14.01 23.79
CA ASN A 288 -23.39 -12.94 24.23
C ASN A 288 -22.55 -12.08 23.24
N VAL A 289 -22.50 -10.78 23.56
CA VAL A 289 -22.39 -9.65 22.62
C VAL A 289 -21.25 -8.70 23.00
N GLY A 290 -20.54 -8.20 21.99
CA GLY A 290 -19.74 -6.97 22.02
C GLY A 290 -19.62 -6.44 20.60
N ILE A 291 -20.40 -5.40 20.25
CA ILE A 291 -20.48 -4.87 18.88
C ILE A 291 -19.37 -3.82 18.72
N LEU A 292 -18.26 -4.21 18.10
CA LEU A 292 -17.31 -3.28 17.48
C LEU A 292 -17.74 -3.06 16.03
N GLY A 293 -17.73 -1.80 15.59
CA GLY A 293 -18.20 -1.36 14.28
C GLY A 293 -17.64 -2.21 13.13
N THR A 294 -18.49 -2.49 12.14
CA THR A 294 -18.17 -3.40 11.04
C THR A 294 -17.15 -2.77 10.08
N VAL A 295 -15.86 -3.01 10.32
CA VAL A 295 -14.76 -2.78 9.35
C VAL A 295 -14.90 -3.68 8.09
N LYS A 296 -15.84 -4.63 8.10
CA LYS A 296 -16.06 -5.62 7.04
C LYS A 296 -16.78 -5.07 5.80
N ASP A 297 -17.73 -4.14 5.97
CA ASP A 297 -18.61 -3.72 4.88
C ASP A 297 -17.87 -2.80 3.88
N VAL A 298 -16.91 -2.00 4.37
CA VAL A 298 -16.01 -1.17 3.54
C VAL A 298 -15.11 -2.02 2.65
N LYS A 299 -14.60 -3.13 3.19
CA LYS A 299 -13.72 -4.06 2.46
C LYS A 299 -14.48 -4.91 1.45
N ASP A 300 -15.73 -5.27 1.74
CA ASP A 300 -16.54 -6.08 0.84
C ASP A 300 -17.18 -5.24 -0.28
N ALA A 301 -17.43 -3.94 -0.09
CA ALA A 301 -17.77 -3.01 -1.18
C ALA A 301 -16.57 -2.77 -2.12
N ALA A 302 -15.38 -2.49 -1.57
CA ALA A 302 -14.15 -2.33 -2.37
C ALA A 302 -13.75 -3.60 -3.14
N LYS A 303 -14.02 -4.80 -2.59
CA LYS A 303 -13.74 -6.09 -3.24
C LYS A 303 -14.73 -6.47 -4.35
N ARG A 304 -15.96 -5.93 -4.34
CA ARG A 304 -16.97 -6.24 -5.37
C ARG A 304 -16.63 -5.62 -6.73
N PHE A 305 -15.88 -4.52 -6.74
CA PHE A 305 -15.22 -4.01 -7.95
C PHE A 305 -14.21 -5.00 -8.59
N GLY A 306 -13.79 -6.05 -7.86
CA GLY A 306 -12.78 -7.01 -8.32
C GLY A 306 -13.30 -8.38 -8.79
N HIS A 307 -14.52 -8.80 -8.46
CA HIS A 307 -15.01 -10.18 -8.67
C HIS A 307 -16.39 -10.25 -9.35
N GLY A 308 -16.38 -10.28 -10.68
CA GLY A 308 -17.49 -10.60 -11.59
C GLY A 308 -16.90 -11.12 -12.92
N ASP A 309 -17.66 -11.90 -13.68
CA ASP A 309 -17.22 -12.62 -14.89
C ASP A 309 -16.42 -11.75 -15.88
N THR A 310 -15.32 -12.32 -16.38
CA THR A 310 -14.22 -11.65 -17.11
C THR A 310 -14.59 -11.05 -18.48
N LYS A 311 -15.87 -11.06 -18.90
CA LYS A 311 -16.27 -10.70 -20.27
C LYS A 311 -16.78 -9.26 -20.45
N HIS A 312 -17.22 -8.58 -19.39
CA HIS A 312 -17.77 -7.21 -19.48
C HIS A 312 -17.28 -6.33 -18.31
N LYS A 313 -16.01 -6.45 -17.92
CA LYS A 313 -15.46 -5.58 -16.88
C LYS A 313 -15.18 -4.19 -17.45
N ILE A 314 -16.09 -3.27 -17.15
CA ILE A 314 -15.80 -1.83 -17.10
C ILE A 314 -14.73 -1.63 -16.03
N GLY A 315 -13.50 -1.32 -16.43
CA GLY A 315 -12.40 -1.07 -15.50
C GLY A 315 -11.04 -1.49 -16.02
N ASN A 316 -10.37 -0.55 -16.71
CA ASN A 316 -8.94 -0.62 -17.00
C ASN A 316 -8.14 -1.02 -15.74
N GLY A 317 -7.03 -1.74 -15.94
CA GLY A 317 -6.22 -2.46 -14.95
C GLY A 317 -5.69 -1.69 -13.72
N LEU A 318 -6.06 -0.43 -13.49
CA LEU A 318 -5.73 0.34 -12.29
C LEU A 318 -6.59 -0.01 -11.06
N ILE A 319 -7.84 -0.47 -11.20
CA ILE A 319 -8.62 -0.96 -10.03
C ILE A 319 -8.00 -2.24 -9.46
N ALA A 320 -7.24 -2.96 -10.30
CA ALA A 320 -6.39 -4.06 -9.88
C ALA A 320 -5.06 -3.61 -9.24
N GLY A 321 -4.68 -2.33 -9.29
CA GLY A 321 -3.46 -1.80 -8.63
C GLY A 321 -3.53 -1.84 -7.11
N LEU A 322 -4.73 -1.82 -6.54
CA LEU A 322 -5.00 -2.12 -5.13
C LEU A 322 -5.15 -3.63 -4.86
N LYS A 323 -4.73 -4.51 -5.80
CA LYS A 323 -4.68 -5.97 -5.58
C LYS A 323 -3.83 -6.25 -4.35
N GLY A 324 -4.53 -6.57 -3.27
CA GLY A 324 -4.00 -7.27 -2.13
C GLY A 324 -3.34 -8.57 -2.59
N TYR A 325 -2.03 -8.52 -2.81
CA TYR A 325 -1.25 -9.67 -3.24
C TYR A 325 -0.80 -10.56 -2.07
N ASP A 326 -1.14 -10.24 -0.81
CA ASP A 326 -0.77 -11.11 0.34
C ASP A 326 -1.93 -11.49 1.27
N LEU A 327 -3.19 -11.20 0.90
CA LEU A 327 -4.33 -11.45 1.79
C LEU A 327 -5.23 -12.64 1.42
N TYR A 328 -4.91 -13.39 0.36
CA TYR A 328 -5.67 -14.60 -0.01
C TYR A 328 -5.01 -15.92 0.46
N SER A 329 -3.68 -15.95 0.65
CA SER A 329 -2.95 -17.16 1.05
C SER A 329 -2.82 -17.33 2.58
N LYS A 330 -2.86 -16.24 3.37
CA LYS A 330 -2.70 -16.28 4.84
C LYS A 330 -4.00 -16.48 5.62
N GLY A 331 -5.17 -16.44 4.97
CA GLY A 331 -6.48 -16.72 5.57
C GLY A 331 -6.81 -18.21 5.77
N LYS A 332 -6.06 -19.14 5.14
CA LYS A 332 -6.28 -20.59 5.30
C LYS A 332 -5.59 -21.20 6.53
N GLY A 333 -4.58 -20.53 7.10
CA GLY A 333 -3.86 -21.00 8.28
C GLY A 333 -4.66 -20.84 9.59
N LEU A 334 -5.52 -19.82 9.67
CA LEU A 334 -6.29 -19.52 10.87
C LEU A 334 -7.58 -20.37 10.98
N TYR A 335 -8.05 -20.96 9.88
CA TYR A 335 -9.25 -21.80 9.87
C TYR A 335 -8.97 -23.28 10.23
N ASN A 336 -7.75 -23.77 9.96
CA ASN A 336 -7.38 -25.17 10.21
C ASN A 336 -6.78 -25.43 11.61
N GLY A 337 -6.46 -24.39 12.39
CA GLY A 337 -5.96 -24.52 13.76
C GLY A 337 -7.02 -24.94 14.81
N MET A 338 -8.31 -24.93 14.45
CA MET A 338 -9.41 -25.26 15.37
C MET A 338 -9.91 -26.71 15.27
N LYS A 339 -9.21 -27.60 14.53
CA LYS A 339 -9.67 -29.00 14.33
C LYS A 339 -8.81 -30.10 14.96
N GLY A 340 -7.79 -29.77 15.75
CA GLY A 340 -6.92 -30.77 16.36
C GLY A 340 -6.62 -30.50 17.84
N GLY A 341 -7.49 -30.95 18.75
CA GLY A 341 -7.23 -30.95 20.20
C GLY A 341 -8.43 -31.40 21.02
N ASN A 342 -8.22 -32.21 22.06
CA ASN A 342 -9.19 -33.03 22.79
C ASN A 342 -10.47 -32.34 23.31
N LYS A 343 -11.60 -33.07 23.23
CA LYS A 343 -12.99 -32.66 23.51
C LYS A 343 -13.40 -32.56 24.99
N GLN A 344 -12.49 -32.43 25.96
CA GLN A 344 -12.85 -32.59 27.38
C GLN A 344 -12.64 -31.37 28.30
N SER A 345 -12.00 -30.27 27.86
CA SER A 345 -11.69 -29.12 28.73
C SER A 345 -12.30 -27.77 28.29
N ILE A 346 -13.24 -27.78 27.33
CA ILE A 346 -13.95 -26.56 26.86
C ILE A 346 -15.35 -26.42 27.50
N ARG A 347 -15.73 -27.32 28.42
CA ARG A 347 -17.05 -27.28 29.08
C ARG A 347 -17.13 -26.43 30.35
N ASP A 348 -16.00 -26.04 30.95
CA ASP A 348 -15.98 -25.38 32.26
C ASP A 348 -15.74 -23.86 32.21
N ILE A 349 -15.75 -23.24 31.01
CA ILE A 349 -15.72 -21.77 30.82
C ILE A 349 -16.74 -21.37 29.73
N ALA A 350 -18.00 -21.75 29.88
CA ALA A 350 -19.07 -21.32 28.98
C ALA A 350 -20.31 -20.90 29.79
N ASP A 351 -20.26 -19.70 30.33
CA ASP A 351 -21.45 -19.03 30.87
C ASP A 351 -22.30 -18.54 29.69
N VAL A 352 -23.13 -19.44 29.15
CA VAL A 352 -24.02 -19.19 28.01
C VAL A 352 -25.25 -18.43 28.53
N SER A 353 -25.28 -17.11 28.38
CA SER A 353 -26.52 -16.34 28.55
C SER A 353 -27.23 -16.18 27.20
N ALA A 354 -28.49 -16.61 27.15
CA ALA A 354 -29.37 -16.40 26.01
C ALA A 354 -30.17 -15.11 26.22
N SER A 355 -30.21 -14.23 25.23
CA SER A 355 -31.04 -13.02 25.29
C SER A 355 -32.00 -12.95 24.10
N VAL A 356 -33.20 -12.44 24.35
CA VAL A 356 -34.22 -12.14 23.33
C VAL A 356 -34.33 -10.62 23.23
N THR A 357 -34.09 -10.05 22.06
CA THR A 357 -34.14 -8.60 21.83
C THR A 357 -35.11 -8.25 20.70
N VAL A 358 -35.78 -7.12 20.81
CA VAL A 358 -36.67 -6.56 19.79
C VAL A 358 -36.08 -5.23 19.36
N GLY A 359 -35.94 -5.00 18.06
CA GLY A 359 -35.29 -3.78 17.59
C GLY A 359 -35.42 -3.54 16.11
N PHE A 360 -34.93 -2.37 15.69
CA PHE A 360 -34.76 -2.01 14.30
C PHE A 360 -33.31 -1.66 13.99
N LYS A 361 -32.90 -1.90 12.75
CA LYS A 361 -31.56 -1.65 12.22
C LYS A 361 -31.69 -1.07 10.81
N THR A 362 -31.02 0.04 10.54
CA THR A 362 -30.90 0.63 9.20
C THR A 362 -29.43 0.88 8.86
N GLU A 363 -29.05 0.51 7.65
CA GLU A 363 -27.69 0.64 7.11
C GLU A 363 -27.78 1.23 5.70
N LYS A 364 -26.95 2.23 5.43
CA LYS A 364 -26.77 2.84 4.11
C LYS A 364 -25.28 2.94 3.81
N ALA A 365 -24.85 2.38 2.69
CA ALA A 365 -23.49 2.48 2.20
C ALA A 365 -23.50 2.90 0.74
N GLU A 366 -22.76 3.96 0.41
CA GLU A 366 -22.56 4.49 -0.93
C GLU A 366 -21.06 4.52 -1.22
N ALA A 367 -20.67 4.04 -2.39
CA ALA A 367 -19.30 4.11 -2.89
C ALA A 367 -19.32 4.53 -4.36
N SER A 368 -18.46 5.48 -4.73
CA SER A 368 -18.24 5.89 -6.11
C SER A 368 -16.75 5.89 -6.44
N VAL A 369 -16.43 5.51 -7.66
CA VAL A 369 -15.10 5.59 -8.24
C VAL A 369 -15.20 6.22 -9.61
N GLN A 370 -14.37 7.22 -9.87
CA GLN A 370 -14.21 7.86 -11.17
C GLN A 370 -12.76 7.74 -11.62
N THR A 371 -12.55 7.37 -12.87
CA THR A 371 -11.20 7.27 -13.45
C THR A 371 -11.14 7.98 -14.80
N SER A 372 -9.99 8.58 -15.08
CA SER A 372 -9.63 9.15 -16.39
C SER A 372 -8.25 8.63 -16.75
N THR A 373 -8.12 7.83 -17.80
CA THR A 373 -6.85 7.24 -18.24
C THR A 373 -6.51 7.78 -19.62
N ALA A 374 -5.32 8.36 -19.75
CA ALA A 374 -4.81 8.87 -21.01
C ALA A 374 -4.56 7.72 -21.99
N VAL A 375 -5.16 7.83 -23.17
CA VAL A 375 -4.88 7.03 -24.36
C VAL A 375 -3.98 7.88 -25.25
N THR A 376 -2.74 7.46 -25.44
CA THR A 376 -1.74 8.23 -26.19
C THR A 376 -1.37 7.52 -27.49
N GLY A 377 -0.88 8.28 -28.46
CA GLY A 377 -0.43 7.74 -29.74
C GLY A 377 1.00 7.21 -29.70
N THR A 378 1.30 6.33 -30.66
CA THR A 378 2.64 5.77 -30.88
C THR A 378 3.07 6.02 -32.32
N ILE A 379 4.31 6.46 -32.52
CA ILE A 379 4.95 6.60 -33.83
C ILE A 379 6.18 5.69 -33.84
N GLU A 380 6.13 4.59 -34.58
CA GLU A 380 7.18 3.58 -34.62
C GLU A 380 7.72 3.40 -36.03
N ALA A 381 9.05 3.47 -36.16
CA ALA A 381 9.75 3.17 -37.41
C ALA A 381 10.85 2.12 -37.20
N GLY A 382 10.91 1.15 -38.10
CA GLY A 382 11.93 0.12 -38.07
C GLY A 382 13.35 0.63 -38.35
N ARG A 383 13.48 1.75 -39.07
CA ARG A 383 14.74 2.41 -39.44
C ARG A 383 14.82 3.83 -38.89
N ALA A 384 14.01 4.78 -39.37
CA ALA A 384 14.10 6.17 -38.92
C ALA A 384 12.75 6.88 -38.80
N VAL A 385 12.66 7.84 -37.87
CA VAL A 385 11.51 8.76 -37.77
C VAL A 385 12.00 10.17 -38.12
N ASN A 386 11.32 10.86 -39.03
CA ASN A 386 11.61 12.25 -39.40
C ASN A 386 10.35 13.11 -39.23
N MET A 387 10.45 14.21 -38.48
CA MET A 387 9.37 15.15 -38.25
C MET A 387 9.83 16.58 -38.55
N GLN A 388 9.09 17.28 -39.40
CA GLN A 388 9.41 18.64 -39.81
C GLN A 388 8.20 19.56 -39.69
N ALA A 389 8.27 20.52 -38.76
CA ALA A 389 7.32 21.62 -38.62
C ALA A 389 7.97 22.91 -39.16
N TYR A 390 7.76 23.25 -40.43
CA TYR A 390 8.57 24.28 -41.12
C TYR A 390 8.50 25.68 -40.49
N LYS A 391 7.35 26.09 -39.96
CA LYS A 391 7.13 27.45 -39.40
C LYS A 391 6.62 27.47 -37.96
N GLY A 392 6.17 26.33 -37.46
CA GLY A 392 5.52 26.20 -36.16
C GLY A 392 6.28 25.23 -35.26
N SER A 393 5.52 24.54 -34.41
CA SER A 393 6.05 23.75 -33.31
C SER A 393 5.74 22.26 -33.47
N ILE A 394 6.55 21.43 -32.83
CA ILE A 394 6.26 20.02 -32.58
C ILE A 394 5.82 19.90 -31.12
N HIS A 395 4.62 19.38 -30.87
CA HIS A 395 4.07 19.21 -29.51
C HIS A 395 3.58 17.78 -29.30
N GLY A 396 4.10 17.09 -28.29
CA GLY A 396 3.67 15.74 -27.90
C GLY A 396 3.26 15.64 -26.44
N VAL A 397 2.20 14.90 -26.14
CA VAL A 397 1.71 14.66 -24.78
C VAL A 397 1.53 13.16 -24.54
N GLY A 398 2.30 12.61 -23.60
CA GLY A 398 2.43 11.17 -23.34
C GLY A 398 2.75 10.32 -24.59
N ALA A 399 3.33 10.95 -25.62
CA ALA A 399 3.55 10.35 -26.93
C ALA A 399 4.81 9.48 -26.92
N ASP A 400 4.76 8.33 -27.57
CA ASP A 400 5.91 7.46 -27.75
C ASP A 400 6.37 7.50 -29.22
N ILE A 401 7.62 7.91 -29.45
CA ILE A 401 8.27 7.98 -30.75
C ILE A 401 9.48 7.04 -30.70
N ILE A 402 9.48 6.01 -31.54
CA ILE A 402 10.47 4.93 -31.47
C ILE A 402 11.07 4.67 -32.86
N ALA A 403 12.39 4.63 -32.94
CA ALA A 403 13.11 4.29 -34.17
C ALA A 403 14.10 3.14 -33.97
N GLY A 404 14.27 2.34 -35.01
CA GLY A 404 15.24 1.25 -35.03
C GLY A 404 14.72 -0.07 -34.46
N THR A 405 13.41 -0.29 -34.50
CA THR A 405 12.76 -1.50 -33.96
C THR A 405 12.95 -2.73 -34.87
N ASN A 406 13.36 -2.53 -36.13
CA ASN A 406 13.54 -3.62 -37.09
C ASN A 406 15.02 -4.07 -37.16
N PRO A 407 15.36 -5.27 -36.65
CA PRO A 407 16.74 -5.74 -36.62
C PRO A 407 17.34 -5.98 -38.02
N ILE A 408 16.51 -6.12 -39.07
CA ILE A 408 16.97 -6.28 -40.46
C ILE A 408 17.66 -5.01 -40.95
N GLN A 409 17.21 -3.84 -40.48
CA GLN A 409 17.75 -2.53 -40.86
C GLN A 409 18.92 -2.09 -39.95
N SER A 410 19.34 -2.90 -38.99
CA SER A 410 20.33 -2.51 -37.95
C SER A 410 21.73 -2.13 -38.47
N ASN A 411 22.07 -2.47 -39.72
CA ASN A 411 23.36 -2.16 -40.33
C ASN A 411 23.37 -0.89 -41.20
N ASP A 412 22.27 -0.13 -41.25
CA ASP A 412 22.16 1.15 -41.96
C ASP A 412 22.58 2.33 -41.05
N GLU A 413 23.30 3.33 -41.58
CA GLU A 413 23.77 4.48 -40.79
C GLU A 413 22.64 5.37 -40.25
N GLN A 414 21.45 5.32 -40.86
CA GLN A 414 20.25 6.01 -40.37
C GLN A 414 19.39 5.13 -39.46
N SER A 415 19.79 3.87 -39.24
CA SER A 415 19.05 2.96 -38.39
C SER A 415 19.00 3.44 -36.94
N GLY A 416 17.80 3.52 -36.40
CA GLY A 416 17.55 4.04 -35.06
C GLY A 416 17.56 5.56 -34.96
N ASN A 417 17.69 6.30 -36.07
CA ASN A 417 17.73 7.76 -36.00
C ASN A 417 16.33 8.37 -35.85
N ILE A 418 16.23 9.41 -35.04
CA ILE A 418 15.06 10.28 -34.95
C ILE A 418 15.50 11.70 -35.25
N THR A 419 14.87 12.35 -36.23
CA THR A 419 15.13 13.75 -36.58
C THR A 419 13.86 14.56 -36.34
N MET A 420 13.94 15.61 -35.51
CA MET A 420 12.83 16.53 -35.26
C MET A 420 13.26 17.97 -35.47
N GLU A 421 12.64 18.65 -36.43
CA GLU A 421 12.97 20.03 -36.78
C GLU A 421 11.72 20.91 -36.71
N ALA A 422 11.78 21.96 -35.89
CA ALA A 422 10.69 22.91 -35.70
C ALA A 422 11.16 24.35 -35.91
N GLY A 423 10.41 25.11 -36.71
CA GLY A 423 10.66 26.54 -36.92
C GLY A 423 10.47 27.38 -35.65
N LYS A 424 9.76 26.86 -34.65
CA LYS A 424 9.56 27.45 -33.32
C LYS A 424 9.95 26.49 -32.22
N ASP A 425 8.98 25.86 -31.56
CA ASP A 425 9.21 25.13 -30.31
C ASP A 425 9.16 23.60 -30.51
N ILE A 426 9.91 22.86 -29.70
CA ILE A 426 9.73 21.42 -29.52
C ILE A 426 9.29 21.18 -28.07
N ILE A 427 8.09 20.66 -27.87
CA ILE A 427 7.48 20.52 -26.55
C ILE A 427 7.03 19.06 -26.37
N PHE A 428 7.52 18.39 -25.33
CA PHE A 428 7.03 17.08 -24.92
C PHE A 428 6.65 17.08 -23.45
N GLU A 429 5.44 16.62 -23.14
CA GLU A 429 4.87 16.63 -21.80
C GLU A 429 4.34 15.27 -21.39
N SER A 430 4.18 15.02 -20.08
CA SER A 430 3.48 13.83 -19.59
C SER A 430 1.96 13.98 -19.69
N ALA A 431 1.29 12.90 -20.08
CA ALA A 431 -0.16 12.79 -19.92
C ALA A 431 -0.52 12.47 -18.46
N GLN A 432 -1.74 12.82 -18.03
CA GLN A 432 -2.16 12.70 -16.62
C GLN A 432 -3.33 11.74 -16.44
N ASN A 433 -3.09 10.60 -15.79
CA ASN A 433 -4.16 9.72 -15.35
C ASN A 433 -4.70 10.21 -14.02
N THR A 434 -6.03 10.24 -13.84
CA THR A 434 -6.66 10.64 -12.58
C THR A 434 -7.58 9.56 -12.04
N GLN A 435 -7.61 9.43 -10.71
CA GLN A 435 -8.54 8.56 -10.00
C GLN A 435 -9.13 9.31 -8.81
N SER A 436 -10.45 9.30 -8.70
CA SER A 436 -11.17 9.82 -7.55
C SER A 436 -12.07 8.74 -6.96
N THR A 437 -12.08 8.65 -5.64
CA THR A 437 -12.95 7.73 -4.91
C THR A 437 -13.68 8.50 -3.83
N GLU A 438 -14.98 8.23 -3.66
CA GLU A 438 -15.75 8.71 -2.52
C GLU A 438 -16.50 7.54 -1.87
N ASN A 439 -16.58 7.58 -0.55
CA ASN A 439 -17.45 6.68 0.18
C ASN A 439 -18.22 7.42 1.27
N HIS A 440 -19.43 6.94 1.53
CA HIS A 440 -20.32 7.49 2.53
C HIS A 440 -21.10 6.36 3.20
N THR A 441 -21.04 6.31 4.53
CA THR A 441 -21.72 5.27 5.31
C THR A 441 -22.57 5.90 6.41
N GLN A 442 -23.74 5.31 6.64
CA GLN A 442 -24.65 5.65 7.74
C GLN A 442 -25.24 4.38 8.32
N SER A 443 -25.24 4.28 9.64
CA SER A 443 -25.87 3.17 10.35
C SER A 443 -26.63 3.69 11.55
N ALA A 444 -27.86 3.23 11.76
CA ALA A 444 -28.60 3.48 12.98
C ALA A 444 -29.31 2.20 13.44
N SER A 445 -29.23 1.89 14.72
CA SER A 445 -29.91 0.73 15.29
C SER A 445 -30.37 0.99 16.70
N MET A 446 -31.49 0.37 17.06
CA MET A 446 -32.06 0.43 18.40
C MET A 446 -32.64 -0.94 18.74
N ASN A 447 -32.17 -1.54 19.83
CA ASN A 447 -32.57 -2.86 20.30
C ASN A 447 -32.93 -2.79 21.78
N VAL A 448 -34.04 -3.41 22.19
CA VAL A 448 -34.47 -3.54 23.58
C VAL A 448 -34.83 -5.00 23.82
N GLY A 449 -34.27 -5.63 24.83
CA GLY A 449 -34.42 -7.06 25.08
C GLY A 449 -34.40 -7.46 26.53
N TYR A 450 -34.62 -8.76 26.74
CA TYR A 450 -34.68 -9.42 28.02
C TYR A 450 -33.73 -10.63 27.99
N SER A 451 -32.82 -10.70 28.98
CA SER A 451 -31.77 -11.71 29.05
C SER A 451 -32.04 -12.74 30.15
N TYR A 452 -31.73 -14.02 29.88
CA TYR A 452 -31.90 -15.14 30.79
C TYR A 452 -30.66 -16.05 30.76
N GLY A 453 -30.00 -16.25 31.91
CA GLY A 453 -28.80 -17.09 32.02
C GLY A 453 -28.34 -17.32 33.45
N THR A 454 -27.26 -18.11 33.60
CA THR A 454 -26.61 -18.51 34.87
C THR A 454 -26.10 -17.33 35.72
N GLY A 455 -25.97 -16.13 35.13
CA GLY A 455 -25.66 -14.85 35.80
C GLY A 455 -26.86 -13.95 36.17
N GLY A 456 -28.12 -14.37 35.99
CA GLY A 456 -29.35 -13.65 36.41
C GLY A 456 -30.26 -13.14 35.27
N THR A 457 -31.46 -12.65 35.63
CA THR A 457 -32.48 -12.07 34.73
C THR A 457 -32.39 -10.55 34.66
N GLY A 458 -32.64 -9.96 33.48
CA GLY A 458 -32.55 -8.49 33.33
C GLY A 458 -32.91 -7.90 31.97
N TRP A 459 -33.30 -6.61 31.99
CA TRP A 459 -33.58 -5.79 30.79
C TRP A 459 -32.29 -5.25 30.18
N MET A 460 -32.15 -5.37 28.87
CA MET A 460 -31.05 -4.80 28.09
C MET A 460 -31.59 -3.87 27.00
N GLY A 461 -30.86 -2.80 26.70
CA GLY A 461 -31.17 -1.86 25.62
C GLY A 461 -29.88 -1.38 24.98
N ASN A 462 -29.86 -1.19 23.67
CA ASN A 462 -28.73 -0.61 22.95
C ASN A 462 -29.24 0.25 21.79
N ALA A 463 -28.76 1.49 21.73
CA ALA A 463 -28.93 2.38 20.60
C ALA A 463 -27.55 2.72 20.05
N SER A 464 -27.37 2.71 18.73
CA SER A 464 -26.12 3.14 18.09
C SER A 464 -26.38 3.90 16.81
N PHE A 465 -25.59 4.94 16.60
CA PHE A 465 -25.56 5.76 15.41
C PHE A 465 -24.11 5.85 14.91
N GLY A 466 -23.91 5.69 13.61
CA GLY A 466 -22.62 5.77 12.95
C GLY A 466 -22.73 6.55 11.64
N LYS A 467 -21.72 7.38 11.36
CA LYS A 467 -21.56 8.09 10.10
C LYS A 467 -20.09 8.09 9.70
N GLY A 468 -19.79 7.61 8.50
CA GLY A 468 -18.45 7.63 7.91
C GLY A 468 -18.45 8.36 6.57
N LYS A 469 -17.33 9.02 6.25
CA LYS A 469 -17.06 9.51 4.91
C LYS A 469 -15.57 9.41 4.61
N GLY A 470 -15.22 9.21 3.35
CA GLY A 470 -13.85 9.11 2.88
C GLY A 470 -13.76 9.53 1.44
N SER A 471 -12.62 10.12 1.08
CA SER A 471 -12.30 10.52 -0.28
C SER A 471 -10.82 10.25 -0.56
N SER A 472 -10.51 9.90 -1.81
CA SER A 472 -9.13 9.86 -2.33
C SER A 472 -9.10 10.51 -3.71
N GLU A 473 -8.05 11.27 -3.99
CA GLU A 473 -7.74 11.85 -5.30
C GLU A 473 -6.28 11.55 -5.64
N GLU A 474 -6.06 10.97 -6.82
CA GLU A 474 -4.74 10.53 -7.28
C GLU A 474 -4.51 10.99 -8.72
N VAL A 475 -3.27 11.41 -9.01
CA VAL A 475 -2.77 11.78 -10.33
C VAL A 475 -1.49 11.01 -10.60
N HIS A 476 -1.45 10.30 -11.72
CA HIS A 476 -0.27 9.59 -12.22
C HIS A 476 0.20 10.19 -13.53
N GLN A 477 1.50 10.44 -13.65
CA GLN A 477 2.13 10.97 -14.85
C GLN A 477 2.52 9.82 -15.79
N LYS A 478 2.14 9.92 -17.06
CA LYS A 478 2.64 9.07 -18.14
C LYS A 478 3.56 9.90 -19.02
N ASN A 479 4.87 9.71 -18.90
CA ASN A 479 5.84 10.49 -19.65
C ASN A 479 5.76 10.23 -21.17
N SER A 480 6.17 11.23 -21.96
CA SER A 480 6.48 11.04 -23.38
C SER A 480 7.85 10.40 -23.55
N HIS A 481 8.02 9.52 -24.55
CA HIS A 481 9.29 8.87 -24.84
C HIS A 481 9.70 9.09 -26.28
N ILE A 482 10.96 9.48 -26.48
CA ILE A 482 11.58 9.61 -27.79
C ILE A 482 12.80 8.71 -27.77
N ILE A 483 12.72 7.53 -28.38
CA ILE A 483 13.69 6.45 -28.23
C ILE A 483 14.23 6.04 -29.60
N GLY A 484 15.43 6.48 -29.92
CA GLY A 484 16.20 6.00 -31.06
C GLY A 484 17.25 4.98 -30.62
N THR A 485 17.46 3.92 -31.39
CA THR A 485 18.64 3.05 -31.20
C THR A 485 19.92 3.64 -31.81
N GLY A 486 19.78 4.73 -32.57
CA GLY A 486 20.85 5.50 -33.22
C GLY A 486 20.93 6.93 -32.67
N THR A 487 21.05 7.92 -33.56
CA THR A 487 21.14 9.33 -33.20
C THR A 487 19.76 9.98 -33.09
N VAL A 488 19.46 10.61 -31.97
CA VAL A 488 18.32 11.53 -31.85
C VAL A 488 18.82 12.95 -32.07
N HIS A 489 18.43 13.55 -33.20
CA HIS A 489 18.78 14.91 -33.59
C HIS A 489 17.54 15.81 -33.52
N THR A 490 17.64 16.92 -32.80
CA THR A 490 16.53 17.87 -32.66
C THR A 490 16.98 19.30 -32.91
N THR A 491 16.21 20.07 -33.67
CA THR A 491 16.46 21.50 -33.91
C THR A 491 15.18 22.30 -33.70
N SER A 492 15.23 23.29 -32.79
CA SER A 492 14.13 24.23 -32.55
C SER A 492 14.57 25.68 -32.81
N GLY A 493 13.76 26.43 -33.57
CA GLY A 493 14.02 27.85 -33.83
C GLY A 493 13.81 28.77 -32.61
N ALA A 494 13.06 28.29 -31.61
CA ALA A 494 12.78 28.92 -30.34
C ALA A 494 13.07 27.95 -29.19
N ASN A 495 12.09 27.59 -28.36
CA ASN A 495 12.35 26.87 -27.12
C ASN A 495 12.20 25.35 -27.27
N THR A 496 12.90 24.60 -26.43
CA THR A 496 12.66 23.16 -26.26
C THR A 496 12.26 22.85 -24.82
N THR A 497 11.18 22.08 -24.62
CA THR A 497 10.66 21.72 -23.30
C THR A 497 10.43 20.22 -23.18
N LEU A 498 11.00 19.60 -22.16
CA LEU A 498 10.78 18.21 -21.75
C LEU A 498 10.17 18.21 -20.34
N ALA A 499 8.85 18.16 -20.23
CA ALA A 499 8.12 18.25 -18.96
C ALA A 499 7.33 16.97 -18.66
N GLY A 500 7.99 15.95 -18.12
CA GLY A 500 7.49 14.59 -18.14
C GLY A 500 7.83 13.89 -19.46
N ALA A 501 9.09 14.01 -19.91
CA ALA A 501 9.53 13.44 -21.18
C ALA A 501 10.98 12.95 -21.14
N VAL A 502 11.25 11.85 -21.83
CA VAL A 502 12.58 11.23 -21.93
C VAL A 502 13.00 11.13 -23.39
N VAL A 503 14.18 11.70 -23.69
CA VAL A 503 14.85 11.54 -24.99
C VAL A 503 16.01 10.57 -24.81
N SER A 504 16.01 9.47 -25.55
CA SER A 504 17.01 8.40 -25.47
C SER A 504 17.57 8.07 -26.85
N GLY A 505 18.89 8.04 -26.96
CA GLY A 505 19.61 7.73 -28.19
C GLY A 505 20.99 7.16 -27.91
N GLU A 506 21.58 6.41 -28.84
CA GLU A 506 23.02 6.10 -28.77
C GLU A 506 23.86 7.38 -28.78
N ARG A 507 23.39 8.38 -29.54
CA ARG A 507 23.88 9.76 -29.51
C ARG A 507 22.70 10.72 -29.48
N VAL A 508 22.83 11.82 -28.76
CA VAL A 508 21.81 12.88 -28.72
C VAL A 508 22.42 14.21 -29.14
N GLU A 509 21.83 14.82 -30.16
CA GLU A 509 22.25 16.12 -30.71
C GLU A 509 21.07 17.09 -30.65
N MET A 510 21.28 18.26 -30.04
CA MET A 510 20.21 19.25 -29.88
C MET A 510 20.69 20.66 -30.20
N GLU A 511 19.95 21.35 -31.05
CA GLU A 511 20.11 22.78 -31.33
C GLU A 511 18.83 23.52 -30.90
N VAL A 512 18.96 24.44 -29.94
CA VAL A 512 17.84 25.18 -29.36
C VAL A 512 18.06 26.68 -29.55
N GLY A 513 17.23 27.33 -30.37
CA GLY A 513 17.33 28.75 -30.70
C GLY A 513 16.97 29.72 -29.57
N GLY A 514 16.30 29.23 -28.53
CA GLY A 514 15.86 29.94 -27.33
C GLY A 514 16.24 29.19 -26.05
N ASP A 515 15.30 29.01 -25.14
CA ASP A 515 15.50 28.37 -23.84
C ASP A 515 15.25 26.85 -23.91
N PHE A 516 16.01 26.08 -23.11
CA PHE A 516 15.84 24.65 -22.94
C PHE A 516 15.40 24.31 -21.51
N ALA A 517 14.25 23.66 -21.35
CA ALA A 517 13.68 23.28 -20.06
C ALA A 517 13.53 21.76 -19.91
N ILE A 518 14.02 21.20 -18.80
CA ILE A 518 13.80 19.80 -18.41
C ILE A 518 13.14 19.78 -17.04
N THR A 519 11.91 19.28 -16.94
CA THR A 519 11.12 19.28 -15.71
C THR A 519 10.51 17.91 -15.45
N SER A 520 11.01 17.22 -14.42
CA SER A 520 10.37 16.00 -13.94
C SER A 520 9.01 16.30 -13.30
N ARG A 521 8.03 15.43 -13.52
CA ARG A 521 6.65 15.59 -13.03
C ARG A 521 6.37 14.56 -11.93
N SER A 522 5.78 15.00 -10.84
CA SER A 522 5.45 14.12 -9.71
C SER A 522 4.05 13.53 -9.87
N ASP A 523 3.92 12.27 -9.48
CA ASP A 523 2.64 11.69 -9.11
C ASP A 523 2.19 12.31 -7.78
N THR A 524 0.87 12.48 -7.62
CA THR A 524 0.28 13.02 -6.39
C THR A 524 -0.87 12.16 -5.92
N GLY A 525 -1.03 12.02 -4.61
CA GLY A 525 -2.17 11.31 -4.02
C GLY A 525 -2.57 11.96 -2.71
N GLN A 526 -3.86 12.19 -2.50
CA GLN A 526 -4.40 12.67 -1.25
C GLN A 526 -5.59 11.84 -0.84
N SER A 527 -5.58 11.32 0.39
CA SER A 527 -6.72 10.62 0.95
C SER A 527 -7.11 11.21 2.29
N SER A 528 -8.42 11.23 2.58
CA SER A 528 -8.93 11.63 3.87
C SER A 528 -10.14 10.79 4.25
N SER A 529 -10.18 10.33 5.49
CA SER A 529 -11.34 9.63 6.03
C SER A 529 -11.74 10.21 7.39
N LYS A 530 -13.05 10.16 7.69
CA LYS A 530 -13.63 10.56 8.97
C LYS A 530 -14.76 9.61 9.32
N GLN A 531 -14.67 8.97 10.49
CA GLN A 531 -15.72 8.11 11.00
C GLN A 531 -16.13 8.55 12.41
N ASN A 532 -17.42 8.77 12.60
CA ASN A 532 -18.00 9.13 13.89
C ASN A 532 -19.03 8.06 14.27
N SER A 533 -18.95 7.53 15.49
CA SER A 533 -19.98 6.65 16.02
C SER A 533 -20.31 6.99 17.47
N VAL A 534 -21.57 6.79 17.83
CA VAL A 534 -22.12 6.95 19.17
C VAL A 534 -22.93 5.71 19.48
N SER A 535 -22.67 5.05 20.60
CA SER A 535 -23.50 3.95 21.08
C SER A 535 -23.82 4.11 22.56
N ILE A 536 -25.04 3.76 22.93
CA ILE A 536 -25.58 3.84 24.29
C ILE A 536 -26.22 2.49 24.58
N GLY A 537 -25.63 1.71 25.47
CA GLY A 537 -26.16 0.48 26.03
C GLY A 537 -26.66 0.68 27.46
N TYR A 538 -27.71 -0.04 27.83
CA TYR A 538 -28.24 -0.15 29.19
C TYR A 538 -28.45 -1.63 29.49
N ASN A 539 -28.10 -2.08 30.68
CA ASN A 539 -28.37 -3.44 31.15
C ASN A 539 -28.68 -3.42 32.65
N SER A 540 -29.81 -3.98 33.06
CA SER A 540 -30.32 -3.93 34.44
C SER A 540 -30.63 -5.33 34.94
N ARG A 541 -29.93 -5.76 35.99
CA ARG A 541 -30.05 -7.10 36.60
C ARG A 541 -30.91 -7.05 37.87
N GLU A 542 -31.78 -8.05 38.07
CA GLU A 542 -32.69 -8.11 39.23
C GLU A 542 -32.02 -8.53 40.56
N LYS A 543 -30.85 -9.20 40.54
CA LYS A 543 -30.31 -9.83 41.76
C LYS A 543 -29.57 -8.91 42.74
N ASP A 544 -29.06 -7.74 42.33
CA ASP A 544 -28.30 -6.81 43.20
C ASP A 544 -28.51 -5.31 42.87
N GLY A 545 -29.61 -4.93 42.21
CA GLY A 545 -30.03 -3.53 42.04
C GLY A 545 -29.09 -2.59 41.25
N THR A 546 -28.01 -3.09 40.63
CA THR A 546 -27.04 -2.24 39.93
C THR A 546 -27.30 -2.25 38.42
N ALA A 547 -27.87 -1.17 37.90
CA ALA A 547 -28.01 -0.95 36.47
C ALA A 547 -26.67 -0.47 35.87
N THR A 548 -26.22 -1.10 34.78
CA THR A 548 -25.02 -0.72 34.02
C THR A 548 -25.42 0.05 32.75
N THR A 549 -25.01 1.30 32.61
CA THR A 549 -25.11 2.11 31.39
C THR A 549 -23.75 2.22 30.71
N ASN A 550 -23.64 1.84 29.43
CA ASN A 550 -22.41 1.94 28.64
C ASN A 550 -22.63 2.98 27.54
N ILE A 551 -21.90 4.09 27.57
CA ILE A 551 -21.92 5.13 26.53
C ILE A 551 -20.56 5.09 25.82
N ALA A 552 -20.51 4.87 24.51
CA ALA A 552 -19.28 4.93 23.74
C ALA A 552 -19.39 5.96 22.61
N PHE A 553 -18.41 6.86 22.53
CA PHE A 553 -18.19 7.78 21.44
C PHE A 553 -16.87 7.41 20.76
N ASN A 554 -16.87 7.28 19.44
CA ASN A 554 -15.64 7.07 18.66
C ASN A 554 -15.58 8.09 17.53
N LYS A 555 -14.40 8.67 17.33
CA LYS A 555 -14.10 9.58 16.24
C LYS A 555 -12.73 9.22 15.67
N ASP A 556 -12.73 8.64 14.49
CA ASP A 556 -11.53 8.24 13.78
C ASP A 556 -11.32 9.19 12.59
N LYS A 557 -10.06 9.60 12.37
CA LYS A 557 -9.68 10.43 11.23
C LYS A 557 -8.35 9.95 10.68
N THR A 558 -8.31 9.69 9.38
CA THR A 558 -7.07 9.41 8.66
C THR A 558 -6.84 10.38 7.52
N SER A 559 -5.58 10.63 7.22
CA SER A 559 -5.18 11.37 6.04
C SER A 559 -3.83 10.88 5.52
N SER A 560 -3.68 10.91 4.20
CA SER A 560 -2.41 10.64 3.53
C SER A 560 -2.17 11.69 2.46
N ASP A 561 -0.91 12.10 2.33
CA ASP A 561 -0.42 12.98 1.27
C ASP A 561 0.78 12.30 0.61
N TYR A 562 0.78 12.21 -0.71
CA TYR A 562 1.82 11.59 -1.53
C TYR A 562 2.23 12.54 -2.64
N HIS A 563 3.53 12.70 -2.82
CA HIS A 563 4.14 13.50 -3.87
C HIS A 563 5.48 12.87 -4.25
N SER A 564 5.59 12.19 -5.38
CA SER A 564 6.87 11.62 -5.82
C SER A 564 6.99 11.62 -7.32
N VAL A 565 8.18 11.99 -7.83
CA VAL A 565 8.56 11.64 -9.19
C VAL A 565 8.72 10.12 -9.25
N VAL A 566 8.11 9.48 -10.25
CA VAL A 566 8.28 8.05 -10.53
C VAL A 566 9.34 7.84 -11.62
N GLU A 567 9.37 8.75 -12.59
CA GLU A 567 10.35 8.75 -13.67
C GLU A 567 10.86 10.16 -13.95
N GLN A 568 12.18 10.32 -14.00
CA GLN A 568 12.80 11.61 -14.31
C GLN A 568 12.70 11.96 -15.79
N SER A 569 12.35 13.21 -16.07
CA SER A 569 12.48 13.79 -17.41
C SER A 569 13.93 14.10 -17.73
N GLY A 570 14.31 13.95 -18.99
CA GLY A 570 15.67 14.22 -19.38
C GLY A 570 16.16 13.54 -20.64
N ILE A 571 17.47 13.58 -20.81
CA ILE A 571 18.21 13.01 -21.92
C ILE A 571 18.99 11.81 -21.42
N LYS A 572 18.98 10.70 -22.16
CA LYS A 572 19.77 9.50 -21.92
C LYS A 572 20.55 9.14 -23.19
N ALA A 573 21.85 9.43 -23.20
CA ALA A 573 22.73 9.12 -24.31
C ALA A 573 23.52 7.82 -24.07
N GLY A 574 23.74 7.03 -25.11
CA GLY A 574 24.62 5.85 -25.08
C GLY A 574 26.11 6.22 -25.16
N GLU A 575 26.91 5.33 -25.77
CA GLU A 575 28.37 5.48 -25.90
C GLU A 575 28.78 6.56 -26.94
N GLY A 576 27.82 7.02 -27.74
CA GLY A 576 27.94 8.14 -28.68
C GLY A 576 27.91 9.52 -28.02
N GLY A 577 27.47 9.60 -26.76
CA GLY A 577 27.46 10.84 -25.97
C GLY A 577 26.40 11.86 -26.41
N PHE A 578 26.48 13.07 -25.86
CA PHE A 578 25.58 14.16 -26.23
C PHE A 578 26.32 15.42 -26.71
N ASP A 579 25.72 16.14 -27.66
CA ASP A 579 26.13 17.50 -28.04
C ASP A 579 24.89 18.41 -28.07
N ILE A 580 24.78 19.27 -27.06
CA ILE A 580 23.61 20.12 -26.84
C ILE A 580 24.06 21.58 -26.93
N THR A 581 23.44 22.35 -27.82
CA THR A 581 23.68 23.78 -27.99
C THR A 581 22.38 24.55 -27.79
N VAL A 582 22.39 25.46 -26.82
CA VAL A 582 21.24 26.28 -26.42
C VAL A 582 21.65 27.75 -26.50
N ALA A 583 20.91 28.55 -27.26
CA ALA A 583 21.21 29.97 -27.40
C ALA A 583 20.83 30.78 -26.14
N GLY A 584 19.74 30.39 -25.48
CA GLY A 584 19.21 30.99 -24.26
C GLY A 584 19.62 30.26 -22.98
N ALA A 585 18.70 30.12 -22.04
CA ALA A 585 18.92 29.50 -20.74
C ALA A 585 18.58 28.00 -20.74
N THR A 586 19.37 27.19 -20.04
CA THR A 586 19.03 25.81 -19.69
C THR A 586 18.50 25.74 -18.25
N THR A 587 17.26 25.31 -18.07
CA THR A 587 16.62 25.14 -16.75
C THR A 587 16.29 23.68 -16.50
N MET A 588 16.78 23.12 -15.39
CA MET A 588 16.50 21.74 -14.99
C MET A 588 15.82 21.71 -13.62
N THR A 589 14.68 21.04 -13.52
CA THR A 589 13.94 20.83 -12.25
C THR A 589 13.72 19.33 -12.06
N GLY A 590 14.53 18.73 -11.18
CA GLY A 590 14.65 17.27 -11.06
C GLY A 590 15.00 16.56 -12.37
N GLY A 591 15.54 17.29 -13.36
CA GLY A 591 15.79 16.79 -14.71
C GLY A 591 17.16 16.15 -14.86
N ILE A 592 17.34 15.26 -15.83
CA ILE A 592 18.61 14.55 -16.02
C ILE A 592 19.18 14.73 -17.43
N ILE A 593 20.50 14.84 -17.55
CA ILE A 593 21.23 14.66 -18.81
C ILE A 593 22.27 13.58 -18.54
N ASP A 594 21.92 12.35 -18.85
CA ASP A 594 22.72 11.16 -18.59
C ASP A 594 23.44 10.66 -19.83
N SER A 595 24.63 10.11 -19.66
CA SER A 595 25.35 9.44 -20.73
C SER A 595 26.28 8.34 -20.22
N THR A 596 26.34 7.22 -20.95
CA THR A 596 27.35 6.18 -20.70
C THR A 596 28.71 6.49 -21.34
N ALA A 597 28.77 7.47 -22.26
CA ALA A 597 29.98 7.85 -22.96
C ALA A 597 31.02 8.54 -22.06
N PRO A 598 32.32 8.40 -22.37
CA PRO A 598 33.36 9.19 -21.72
C PRO A 598 33.17 10.71 -21.92
N ALA A 599 33.59 11.50 -20.93
CA ALA A 599 33.32 12.95 -20.85
C ALA A 599 33.74 13.78 -22.09
N ASN A 600 34.70 13.32 -22.88
CA ASN A 600 35.16 14.01 -24.09
C ASN A 600 34.18 13.89 -25.27
N LYS A 601 33.16 13.03 -25.19
CA LYS A 601 32.07 12.93 -26.17
C LYS A 601 30.80 13.69 -25.74
N ASN A 602 30.85 14.30 -24.56
CA ASN A 602 29.71 14.97 -23.95
C ASN A 602 29.96 16.47 -23.90
N LYS A 603 29.08 17.26 -24.52
CA LYS A 603 29.20 18.71 -24.60
C LYS A 603 27.85 19.39 -24.41
N LEU A 604 27.82 20.40 -23.54
CA LEU A 604 26.69 21.32 -23.36
C LEU A 604 27.18 22.75 -23.52
N THR A 605 26.69 23.45 -24.54
CA THR A 605 26.89 24.89 -24.74
C THR A 605 25.58 25.59 -24.46
N THR A 606 25.54 26.52 -23.52
CA THR A 606 24.29 27.22 -23.14
C THR A 606 24.57 28.67 -22.75
N GLY A 607 23.58 29.56 -22.86
CA GLY A 607 23.69 30.94 -22.40
C GLY A 607 23.91 31.02 -20.90
N THR A 608 22.93 30.52 -20.14
CA THR A 608 22.99 30.39 -18.68
C THR A 608 22.40 29.05 -18.26
N ILE A 609 22.73 28.58 -17.06
CA ILE A 609 22.22 27.33 -16.51
C ILE A 609 21.69 27.51 -15.09
N LYS A 610 20.54 26.88 -14.82
CA LYS A 610 19.91 26.82 -13.50
C LYS A 610 19.36 25.43 -13.23
N THR A 611 19.64 24.92 -12.04
CA THR A 611 19.16 23.63 -11.56
C THR A 611 18.37 23.77 -10.27
N SER A 612 17.30 23.00 -10.12
CA SER A 612 16.57 22.81 -8.87
C SER A 612 16.20 21.34 -8.68
N ASP A 613 16.02 20.94 -7.42
CA ASP A 613 15.66 19.58 -7.04
C ASP A 613 14.17 19.52 -6.67
N ILE A 614 13.56 18.34 -6.78
CA ILE A 614 12.21 18.04 -6.31
C ILE A 614 12.33 17.17 -5.06
N THR A 615 11.64 17.56 -3.99
CA THR A 615 11.49 16.72 -2.79
C THR A 615 10.39 15.70 -3.04
N ASN A 616 10.68 14.42 -2.84
CA ASN A 616 9.66 13.37 -2.86
C ASN A 616 9.23 13.10 -1.40
N SER A 617 7.94 13.02 -1.14
CA SER A 617 7.40 12.78 0.20
C SER A 617 6.16 11.89 0.17
N ALA A 618 6.05 11.06 1.20
CA ALA A 618 4.84 10.31 1.50
C ALA A 618 4.59 10.46 2.99
N ASP A 619 3.46 11.04 3.37
CA ASP A 619 3.09 11.30 4.75
C ASP A 619 1.72 10.66 5.01
N ALA A 620 1.61 9.90 6.10
CA ALA A 620 0.34 9.32 6.50
C ALA A 620 0.14 9.46 8.02
N GLN A 621 -1.10 9.76 8.41
CA GLN A 621 -1.47 9.87 9.81
C GLN A 621 -2.85 9.25 10.07
N ALA A 622 -2.94 8.57 11.20
CA ALA A 622 -4.19 8.04 11.73
C ALA A 622 -4.38 8.50 13.18
N ASN A 623 -5.56 9.05 13.47
CA ASN A 623 -5.94 9.48 14.81
C ASN A 623 -7.27 8.82 15.18
N SER A 624 -7.35 8.22 16.37
CA SER A 624 -8.60 7.73 16.97
C SER A 624 -8.81 8.45 18.30
N ASP A 625 -9.96 9.11 18.44
CA ASP A 625 -10.45 9.66 19.69
C ASP A 625 -11.65 8.82 20.16
N GLY A 626 -11.47 8.07 21.25
CA GLY A 626 -12.55 7.29 21.87
C GLY A 626 -12.97 7.86 23.22
N ILE A 627 -14.23 7.71 23.62
CA ILE A 627 -14.65 7.86 25.02
C ILE A 627 -15.65 6.76 25.31
N SER A 628 -15.31 5.79 26.15
CA SER A 628 -16.28 4.80 26.68
C SER A 628 -16.56 5.06 28.17
N ILE A 629 -17.81 5.22 28.56
CA ILE A 629 -18.23 5.45 29.96
C ILE A 629 -19.18 4.31 30.33
N SER A 630 -18.73 3.41 31.21
CA SER A 630 -19.58 2.38 31.81
C SER A 630 -19.90 2.78 33.25
N ALA A 631 -21.18 3.05 33.53
CA ALA A 631 -21.70 3.51 34.81
C ALA A 631 -22.56 2.42 35.44
N GLY A 632 -22.10 1.79 36.53
CA GLY A 632 -22.91 0.81 37.30
C GLY A 632 -22.16 -0.41 37.88
N GLY A 633 -21.20 -0.22 38.77
CA GLY A 633 -20.57 -1.30 39.56
C GLY A 633 -20.21 -0.80 40.96
N PRO A 634 -19.58 -1.60 41.86
CA PRO A 634 -19.14 -1.18 43.22
C PRO A 634 -18.09 -0.02 43.24
N MET A 635 -17.90 0.62 42.10
CA MET A 635 -16.94 1.63 41.69
C MET A 635 -17.35 3.08 42.05
N TYR A 636 -18.43 3.28 42.82
CA TYR A 636 -18.96 4.62 43.17
C TYR A 636 -18.59 5.15 44.56
N GLN A 637 -17.79 4.43 45.35
CA GLN A 637 -17.44 4.89 46.69
C GLN A 637 -15.99 5.41 46.76
N GLY A 638 -15.85 6.73 46.86
CA GLY A 638 -14.64 7.39 47.38
C GLY A 638 -13.86 8.27 46.39
N LYS A 639 -12.95 9.07 46.97
CA LYS A 639 -12.06 10.05 46.33
C LYS A 639 -11.22 9.50 45.15
N TYR A 640 -11.20 8.18 44.97
CA TYR A 640 -10.54 7.42 43.88
C TYR A 640 -11.35 7.35 42.57
N GLY A 641 -12.65 7.65 42.57
CA GLY A 641 -13.50 7.61 41.37
C GLY A 641 -13.28 8.78 40.39
N VAL A 642 -12.80 9.93 40.88
CA VAL A 642 -12.61 11.15 40.08
C VAL A 642 -11.26 11.17 39.36
N ALA A 643 -10.20 10.61 39.98
CA ALA A 643 -8.87 10.50 39.35
C ALA A 643 -8.82 9.43 38.24
N LYS A 644 -9.61 8.36 38.35
CA LYS A 644 -9.72 7.30 37.32
C LYS A 644 -10.35 7.77 36.00
N ASN A 645 -11.23 8.77 36.05
CA ASN A 645 -11.80 9.39 34.85
C ASN A 645 -10.77 10.22 34.08
N ILE A 646 -9.72 10.72 34.74
CA ILE A 646 -8.65 11.50 34.11
C ILE A 646 -7.65 10.57 33.41
N ALA A 647 -7.30 9.41 34.00
CA ALA A 647 -6.41 8.43 33.38
C ALA A 647 -7.02 7.78 32.12
N LYS A 648 -8.33 7.52 32.11
CA LYS A 648 -9.07 6.99 30.95
C LYS A 648 -9.09 7.96 29.76
N ASN A 649 -9.26 9.26 30.04
CA ASN A 649 -9.28 10.31 29.02
C ASN A 649 -7.91 10.61 28.39
N VAL A 650 -6.79 10.23 29.04
CA VAL A 650 -5.43 10.48 28.51
C VAL A 650 -4.95 9.33 27.59
N LEU A 651 -5.44 8.10 27.78
CA LEU A 651 -5.06 6.93 26.95
C LEU A 651 -5.94 6.68 25.72
N ASP A 652 -7.15 7.24 25.64
CA ASP A 652 -8.08 7.02 24.51
C ASP A 652 -7.73 7.85 23.24
N HIS A 653 -6.62 8.59 23.25
CA HIS A 653 -6.08 9.36 22.13
C HIS A 653 -4.89 8.62 21.48
N ALA A 654 -5.18 7.68 20.58
CA ALA A 654 -4.14 6.97 19.84
C ALA A 654 -3.83 7.70 18.52
N LYS A 655 -2.55 8.02 18.30
CA LYS A 655 -2.05 8.62 17.06
C LYS A 655 -0.91 7.77 16.51
N ALA A 656 -0.99 7.41 15.24
CA ALA A 656 0.12 6.83 14.50
C ALA A 656 0.43 7.74 13.31
N LYS A 657 1.73 7.94 13.06
CA LYS A 657 2.23 8.68 11.90
C LYS A 657 3.35 7.87 11.27
N ASP A 658 3.43 7.93 9.95
CA ASP A 658 4.53 7.41 9.18
C ASP A 658 4.85 8.41 8.07
N SER A 659 6.13 8.50 7.71
CA SER A 659 6.62 9.45 6.73
C SER A 659 7.86 8.90 6.03
N GLU A 660 7.87 8.93 4.71
CA GLU A 660 9.06 8.66 3.90
C GLU A 660 9.45 9.90 3.11
N GLU A 661 10.76 10.18 3.10
CA GLU A 661 11.34 11.25 2.29
C GLU A 661 12.32 10.68 1.26
N GLY A 662 12.27 11.29 0.08
CA GLY A 662 13.11 11.03 -1.07
C GLY A 662 13.42 12.33 -1.80
N TYR A 663 14.12 12.20 -2.92
CA TYR A 663 14.55 13.35 -3.69
C TYR A 663 14.67 13.00 -5.16
N THR A 664 14.56 14.03 -6.00
CA THR A 664 14.82 13.97 -7.43
C THR A 664 15.65 15.18 -7.79
N LYS A 665 16.96 14.97 -7.88
CA LYS A 665 17.93 16.03 -8.14
C LYS A 665 18.12 16.25 -9.62
N SER A 666 18.40 17.49 -9.98
CA SER A 666 18.89 17.75 -11.33
C SER A 666 20.33 17.30 -11.47
N ALA A 667 20.69 16.57 -12.52
CA ALA A 667 22.05 16.06 -12.71
C ALA A 667 22.49 16.02 -14.19
N ILE A 668 23.77 16.26 -14.43
CA ILE A 668 24.38 16.24 -15.77
C ILE A 668 25.64 15.39 -15.71
N SER A 669 25.74 14.37 -16.55
CA SER A 669 26.93 13.54 -16.69
C SER A 669 28.20 14.35 -16.96
N ASP A 670 29.35 13.78 -16.63
CA ASP A 670 30.65 14.41 -16.89
C ASP A 670 30.78 14.82 -18.36
N SER A 671 31.09 16.11 -18.55
CA SER A 671 30.95 16.78 -19.85
C SER A 671 31.71 18.11 -19.89
N THR A 672 31.97 18.57 -21.12
CA THR A 672 32.44 19.94 -21.35
C THR A 672 31.24 20.88 -21.34
N ILE A 673 31.17 21.79 -20.36
CA ILE A 673 30.11 22.82 -20.28
C ILE A 673 30.67 24.18 -20.63
N VAL A 674 30.03 24.89 -21.56
CA VAL A 674 30.38 26.24 -21.98
C VAL A 674 29.19 27.17 -21.72
N LEU A 675 29.41 28.19 -20.88
CA LEU A 675 28.44 29.25 -20.62
C LEU A 675 28.76 30.47 -21.49
N THR A 676 27.87 30.85 -22.40
CA THR A 676 28.13 31.95 -23.36
C THR A 676 27.71 33.32 -22.82
N ASN A 677 26.89 33.37 -21.76
CA ASN A 677 26.45 34.61 -21.10
C ASN A 677 26.89 34.66 -19.63
N GLU A 678 28.18 34.88 -19.40
CA GLU A 678 28.78 34.92 -18.05
C GLU A 678 28.17 36.01 -17.15
N ALA A 679 27.91 37.20 -17.72
CA ALA A 679 27.31 38.31 -17.00
C ALA A 679 25.88 37.99 -16.56
N GLY A 680 25.09 37.34 -17.43
CA GLY A 680 23.76 36.83 -17.11
C GLY A 680 23.79 35.72 -16.06
N GLN A 681 24.73 34.78 -16.15
CA GLN A 681 24.89 33.70 -15.18
C GLN A 681 25.12 34.27 -13.76
N LYS A 682 26.04 35.23 -13.64
CA LYS A 682 26.35 35.87 -12.36
C LYS A 682 25.17 36.65 -11.78
N ALA A 683 24.38 37.29 -12.62
CA ALA A 683 23.16 37.96 -12.18
C ALA A 683 22.09 36.96 -11.70
N LEU A 684 22.02 35.78 -12.32
CA LEU A 684 21.01 34.75 -12.02
C LEU A 684 21.31 33.97 -10.75
N THR A 685 22.57 33.55 -10.54
CA THR A 685 22.95 32.65 -9.42
C THR A 685 23.86 33.31 -8.38
N GLY A 686 24.39 34.50 -8.67
CA GLY A 686 25.40 35.15 -7.83
C GLY A 686 26.81 34.55 -7.97
N GLN A 687 26.98 33.53 -8.81
CA GLN A 687 28.22 32.78 -9.00
C GLN A 687 28.89 33.16 -10.32
N ASP A 688 30.23 33.15 -10.38
CA ASP A 688 30.94 33.18 -11.65
C ASP A 688 30.83 31.82 -12.40
N VAL A 689 31.36 31.76 -13.62
CA VAL A 689 31.24 30.57 -14.50
C VAL A 689 31.82 29.30 -13.86
N GLU A 690 33.01 29.42 -13.26
CA GLU A 690 33.71 28.30 -12.65
C GLU A 690 32.92 27.75 -11.44
N GLN A 691 32.42 28.65 -10.59
CA GLN A 691 31.57 28.30 -9.45
C GLN A 691 30.24 27.67 -9.89
N ALA A 692 29.59 28.22 -10.91
CA ALA A 692 28.33 27.70 -11.43
C ALA A 692 28.52 26.25 -11.95
N ILE A 693 29.54 26.01 -12.78
CA ILE A 693 29.84 24.68 -13.34
C ILE A 693 30.23 23.68 -12.25
N ALA A 694 31.01 24.11 -11.25
CA ALA A 694 31.42 23.27 -10.13
C ALA A 694 30.26 22.89 -9.20
N SER A 695 29.20 23.71 -9.15
CA SER A 695 28.01 23.46 -8.31
C SER A 695 27.00 22.48 -8.91
N LEU A 696 27.16 22.14 -10.20
CA LEU A 696 26.27 21.19 -10.88
C LEU A 696 26.50 19.78 -10.34
N ASN A 697 25.40 19.08 -10.06
CA ASN A 697 25.45 17.68 -9.67
C ASN A 697 25.87 16.81 -10.87
N ARG A 698 26.93 16.02 -10.69
CA ARG A 698 27.49 15.10 -11.70
C ARG A 698 27.10 13.64 -11.49
N ASP A 699 26.48 13.32 -10.36
CA ASP A 699 26.04 11.97 -10.04
C ASP A 699 24.64 11.72 -10.62
N THR A 700 24.59 11.32 -11.90
CA THR A 700 23.35 10.96 -12.59
C THR A 700 22.76 9.64 -12.08
N ALA A 701 23.63 8.69 -11.71
CA ALA A 701 23.21 7.36 -11.24
C ALA A 701 22.43 7.39 -9.92
N ASN A 702 22.78 8.31 -8.99
CA ASN A 702 22.10 8.44 -7.70
C ASN A 702 21.28 9.74 -7.59
N ALA A 703 20.95 10.38 -8.71
CA ALA A 703 20.19 11.63 -8.75
C ALA A 703 18.74 11.47 -8.26
N HIS A 704 18.20 10.25 -8.21
CA HIS A 704 16.80 10.01 -7.90
C HIS A 704 16.58 8.91 -6.88
N LYS A 705 15.71 9.21 -5.92
CA LYS A 705 15.15 8.30 -4.92
C LYS A 705 13.68 8.64 -4.74
N GLY A 706 12.79 7.94 -5.43
CA GLY A 706 11.35 8.00 -5.20
C GLY A 706 10.95 7.46 -3.83
N VAL A 707 9.73 7.76 -3.41
CA VAL A 707 9.09 7.20 -2.20
C VAL A 707 7.86 6.39 -2.60
N GLN A 708 7.46 5.43 -1.77
CA GLN A 708 6.25 4.66 -2.01
C GLN A 708 5.07 5.25 -1.23
N GLN A 709 3.85 5.10 -1.77
CA GLN A 709 2.65 5.45 -1.00
C GLN A 709 2.57 4.61 0.28
N LEU A 710 2.27 5.27 1.39
CA LEU A 710 2.15 4.64 2.70
C LEU A 710 0.80 3.95 2.88
N ASP A 711 0.82 2.80 3.55
CA ASP A 711 -0.37 1.99 3.77
C ASP A 711 -1.18 2.53 4.96
N VAL A 712 -2.10 3.45 4.67
CA VAL A 712 -2.98 4.08 5.67
C VAL A 712 -3.79 3.04 6.47
N ALA A 713 -4.15 1.91 5.84
CA ALA A 713 -4.90 0.85 6.51
C ALA A 713 -4.08 0.13 7.59
N LYS A 714 -2.75 -0.01 7.40
CA LYS A 714 -1.86 -0.50 8.47
C LYS A 714 -1.78 0.46 9.64
N LEU A 715 -1.72 1.77 9.39
CA LEU A 715 -1.71 2.77 10.47
C LEU A 715 -3.04 2.79 11.22
N GLU A 716 -4.17 2.69 10.53
CA GLU A 716 -5.48 2.48 11.15
C GLU A 716 -5.50 1.23 12.02
N GLN A 717 -4.98 0.11 11.50
CA GLN A 717 -4.90 -1.15 12.24
C GLN A 717 -4.05 -1.00 13.51
N ILE A 718 -2.88 -0.35 13.44
CA ILE A 718 -2.03 -0.11 14.62
C ILE A 718 -2.75 0.76 15.65
N VAL A 719 -3.44 1.82 15.21
CA VAL A 719 -4.22 2.70 16.11
C VAL A 719 -5.37 1.93 16.78
N HIS A 720 -6.10 1.10 16.03
CA HIS A 720 -7.17 0.26 16.57
C HIS A 720 -6.64 -0.82 17.50
N GLU A 721 -5.56 -1.52 17.14
CA GLU A 721 -4.93 -2.57 17.97
C GLU A 721 -4.36 -1.98 19.27
N ASN A 722 -3.71 -0.81 19.23
CA ASN A 722 -3.23 -0.12 20.43
C ASN A 722 -4.39 0.27 21.36
N ARG A 723 -5.51 0.70 20.80
CA ARG A 723 -6.72 1.04 21.55
C ARG A 723 -7.42 -0.21 22.12
N GLU A 724 -7.54 -1.28 21.34
CA GLU A 724 -8.11 -2.56 21.79
C GLU A 724 -7.24 -3.19 22.88
N MET A 725 -5.92 -3.14 22.73
CA MET A 725 -4.96 -3.57 23.74
C MET A 725 -5.06 -2.71 25.00
N ALA A 726 -5.11 -1.38 24.90
CA ALA A 726 -5.30 -0.49 26.04
C ALA A 726 -6.65 -0.74 26.73
N THR A 727 -7.71 -0.99 25.97
CA THR A 727 -9.06 -1.29 26.51
C THR A 727 -9.10 -2.66 27.18
N GLN A 728 -8.48 -3.69 26.60
CA GLN A 728 -8.35 -5.03 27.20
C GLN A 728 -7.44 -5.01 28.44
N LEU A 729 -6.34 -4.25 28.42
CA LEU A 729 -5.49 -4.01 29.60
C LEU A 729 -6.25 -3.26 30.71
N LEU A 730 -7.22 -2.41 30.38
CA LEU A 730 -8.08 -1.75 31.37
C LEU A 730 -9.22 -2.68 31.84
N GLU A 731 -9.89 -3.43 30.96
CA GLU A 731 -11.03 -4.30 31.30
C GLU A 731 -10.62 -5.61 32.01
N GLU A 732 -9.50 -6.23 31.62
CA GLU A 732 -8.95 -7.42 32.29
C GLU A 732 -7.95 -7.04 33.38
N GLY A 733 -7.16 -5.99 33.17
CA GLY A 733 -6.19 -5.52 34.16
C GLY A 733 -6.85 -5.06 35.45
N PHE A 734 -8.07 -4.52 35.46
CA PHE A 734 -8.72 -4.11 36.72
C PHE A 734 -9.42 -5.22 37.51
N LYS A 735 -9.61 -6.43 36.95
CA LYS A 735 -10.06 -7.59 37.74
C LYS A 735 -8.92 -8.26 38.52
N TYR A 736 -7.68 -8.08 38.08
CA TYR A 736 -6.47 -8.68 38.69
C TYR A 736 -5.38 -7.63 39.03
N SER A 737 -5.73 -6.33 38.95
CA SER A 737 -4.78 -5.22 39.15
C SER A 737 -4.12 -5.23 40.51
N ASP A 738 -4.77 -5.75 41.54
CA ASP A 738 -4.18 -5.79 42.88
C ASP A 738 -2.96 -6.71 42.94
N ASP A 739 -3.02 -7.92 42.37
CA ASP A 739 -1.89 -8.87 42.42
C ASP A 739 -0.73 -8.45 41.51
N SER A 740 -1.02 -7.99 40.28
CA SER A 740 0.01 -7.48 39.37
C SER A 740 0.65 -6.18 39.87
N TYR A 741 -0.14 -5.22 40.38
CA TYR A 741 0.38 -4.00 41.02
C TYR A 741 1.15 -4.31 42.29
N ARG A 742 0.64 -5.20 43.16
CA ARG A 742 1.37 -5.66 44.34
C ARG A 742 2.69 -6.30 43.92
N THR A 743 2.69 -7.15 42.90
CA THR A 743 3.89 -7.83 42.43
C THR A 743 4.91 -6.88 41.79
N MET A 744 4.51 -5.74 41.22
CA MET A 744 5.43 -4.77 40.60
C MET A 744 6.01 -3.73 41.55
N PHE A 745 5.18 -3.24 42.49
CA PHE A 745 5.49 -2.04 43.27
C PHE A 745 5.41 -2.24 44.80
N ILE A 746 4.82 -3.35 45.29
CA ILE A 746 4.61 -3.56 46.74
C ILE A 746 5.42 -4.74 47.28
N LYS A 747 5.44 -5.90 46.59
CA LYS A 747 6.26 -7.06 46.95
C LYS A 747 7.73 -6.61 46.90
N GLU A 748 8.53 -7.14 47.81
CA GLU A 748 9.97 -6.89 47.83
C GLU A 748 10.63 -7.72 46.70
N HIS A 749 11.62 -7.13 46.02
CA HIS A 749 12.38 -7.78 44.94
C HIS A 749 13.82 -7.97 45.41
N PRO A 750 14.07 -8.87 46.37
CA PRO A 750 15.35 -8.94 47.07
C PRO A 750 16.48 -9.41 46.15
N ILE A 751 17.70 -8.98 46.48
CA ILE A 751 18.93 -9.52 45.90
C ILE A 751 19.31 -10.77 46.69
N ALA A 752 19.68 -11.84 45.99
CA ALA A 752 20.21 -13.07 46.57
C ALA A 752 21.59 -13.39 46.00
N VAL A 753 22.36 -14.20 46.71
CA VAL A 753 23.68 -14.68 46.28
C VAL A 753 23.73 -16.20 46.30
N VAL A 754 24.41 -16.78 45.32
CA VAL A 754 24.66 -18.23 45.27
C VAL A 754 25.67 -18.64 46.36
N ASP A 755 25.32 -19.66 47.15
CA ASP A 755 26.16 -20.16 48.23
C ASP A 755 27.39 -20.88 47.68
N ARG A 756 28.55 -20.62 48.28
CA ARG A 756 29.84 -21.22 47.90
C ARG A 756 30.54 -21.86 49.08
N ASP A 757 31.34 -22.90 48.80
CA ASP A 757 32.24 -23.50 49.78
C ASP A 757 33.53 -22.67 49.94
N GLU A 758 34.37 -23.04 50.90
CA GLU A 758 35.64 -22.37 51.19
C GLU A 758 36.64 -22.40 50.02
N GLN A 759 36.41 -23.25 49.01
CA GLN A 759 37.23 -23.36 47.80
C GLN A 759 36.62 -22.58 46.61
N GLY A 760 35.50 -21.88 46.82
CA GLY A 760 34.81 -21.09 45.80
C GLY A 760 33.86 -21.88 44.91
N ASN A 761 33.64 -23.18 45.16
CA ASN A 761 32.71 -23.98 44.35
C ASN A 761 31.26 -23.72 44.78
N THR A 762 30.34 -23.72 43.82
CA THR A 762 28.90 -23.62 44.08
C THR A 762 28.40 -24.78 44.95
N ILE A 763 27.71 -24.46 46.04
CA ILE A 763 27.01 -25.44 46.86
C ILE A 763 25.66 -25.72 46.21
N TYR A 764 25.38 -26.98 45.86
CA TYR A 764 24.11 -27.39 45.25
C TYR A 764 23.12 -27.95 46.27
N LYS A 765 21.82 -27.84 45.98
CA LYS A 765 20.80 -28.58 46.71
C LYS A 765 20.95 -30.08 46.45
N THR A 766 20.90 -30.88 47.51
CA THR A 766 20.98 -32.34 47.45
C THR A 766 19.68 -32.96 47.97
N ASP A 767 19.34 -34.14 47.47
CA ASP A 767 18.29 -34.97 48.05
C ASP A 767 18.74 -35.64 49.36
N GLU A 768 17.86 -36.45 49.97
CA GLU A 768 18.11 -37.17 51.22
C GLU A 768 19.30 -38.14 51.16
N ASN A 769 19.76 -38.51 49.96
CA ASN A 769 20.90 -39.40 49.72
C ASN A 769 22.19 -38.64 49.36
N GLY A 770 22.18 -37.30 49.41
CA GLY A 770 23.33 -36.47 49.06
C GLY A 770 23.55 -36.28 47.56
N VAL A 771 22.59 -36.65 46.71
CA VAL A 771 22.69 -36.48 45.25
C VAL A 771 22.18 -35.08 44.84
N PRO A 772 22.93 -34.31 44.03
CA PRO A 772 22.47 -32.98 43.59
C PRO A 772 21.14 -33.03 42.84
N ILE A 773 20.17 -32.25 43.32
CA ILE A 773 18.86 -32.05 42.69
C ILE A 773 19.07 -31.26 41.40
N ARG A 774 18.40 -31.71 40.33
CA ARG A 774 18.47 -31.07 39.02
C ARG A 774 17.11 -30.52 38.60
N ASP A 775 17.13 -29.40 37.90
CA ASP A 775 15.94 -28.83 37.28
C ASP A 775 15.49 -29.64 36.05
N ALA A 776 14.40 -29.22 35.41
CA ALA A 776 13.86 -29.92 34.25
C ALA A 776 14.81 -29.95 33.03
N ARG A 777 15.78 -29.01 32.96
CA ARG A 777 16.83 -28.93 31.94
C ARG A 777 18.04 -29.81 32.27
N GLY A 778 18.09 -30.37 33.48
CA GLY A 778 19.18 -31.21 33.97
C GLY A 778 20.32 -30.43 34.62
N GLN A 779 20.16 -29.14 34.91
CA GLN A 779 21.14 -28.32 35.63
C GLN A 779 21.00 -28.53 37.13
N LYS A 780 22.12 -28.56 37.87
CA LYS A 780 22.08 -28.67 39.33
C LYS A 780 21.53 -27.37 39.91
N ILE A 781 20.64 -27.43 40.90
CA ILE A 781 20.05 -26.24 41.50
C ILE A 781 20.98 -25.69 42.59
N PRO A 782 21.55 -24.47 42.45
CA PRO A 782 22.39 -23.88 43.49
C PRO A 782 21.61 -23.62 44.78
N LYS A 783 22.26 -23.76 45.93
CA LYS A 783 21.80 -23.12 47.17
C LYS A 783 22.09 -21.63 47.09
N PHE A 784 21.24 -20.83 47.72
CA PHE A 784 21.37 -19.38 47.77
C PHE A 784 20.71 -18.88 49.04
N HIS A 785 21.13 -17.69 49.48
CA HIS A 785 20.46 -16.91 50.51
C HIS A 785 20.17 -15.49 50.02
N TYR A 786 19.13 -14.88 50.58
CA TYR A 786 18.82 -13.47 50.34
C TYR A 786 19.78 -12.59 51.13
N LEU A 787 20.24 -11.51 50.52
CA LEU A 787 21.14 -10.56 51.17
C LEU A 787 20.38 -9.72 52.20
N THR A 788 21.05 -9.46 53.32
CA THR A 788 20.67 -8.41 54.27
C THR A 788 20.97 -7.02 53.71
N ASP A 789 20.35 -5.97 54.26
CA ASP A 789 20.58 -4.58 53.81
C ASP A 789 22.05 -4.14 53.92
N GLU A 790 22.78 -4.68 54.90
CA GLU A 790 24.22 -4.43 55.11
C GLU A 790 25.08 -5.11 54.04
N GLU A 791 24.72 -6.34 53.64
CA GLU A 791 25.40 -7.07 52.57
C GLU A 791 25.14 -6.46 51.19
N LYS A 792 23.93 -5.93 50.94
CA LYS A 792 23.59 -5.24 49.68
C LYS A 792 24.49 -4.03 49.40
N GLN A 793 24.96 -3.34 50.45
CA GLN A 793 25.85 -2.18 50.32
C GLN A 793 27.32 -2.54 50.06
N HIS A 794 27.72 -3.81 50.23
CA HIS A 794 29.11 -4.26 50.13
C HIS A 794 29.21 -5.56 49.33
N LEU A 795 28.69 -5.54 48.09
CA LEU A 795 28.80 -6.68 47.18
C LEU A 795 30.27 -6.92 46.84
N GLN A 796 30.66 -8.20 46.84
CA GLN A 796 32.02 -8.60 46.58
C GLN A 796 32.25 -8.70 45.07
N ALA A 797 33.27 -8.00 44.59
CA ALA A 797 33.76 -8.17 43.23
C ALA A 797 34.42 -9.55 43.07
N GLY A 798 34.26 -10.13 41.89
CA GLY A 798 34.98 -11.33 41.48
C GLY A 798 36.48 -11.06 41.25
N SER A 799 37.21 -12.10 40.87
CA SER A 799 38.64 -12.01 40.55
C SER A 799 38.95 -11.12 39.34
N ASP A 800 37.95 -10.84 38.51
CA ASP A 800 38.01 -9.88 37.40
C ASP A 800 37.75 -8.41 37.82
N GLY A 801 37.49 -8.19 39.11
CA GLY A 801 37.20 -6.88 39.68
C GLY A 801 35.76 -6.39 39.46
N LYS A 802 34.84 -7.23 38.97
CA LYS A 802 33.44 -6.85 38.71
C LYS A 802 32.48 -7.52 39.67
N VAL A 803 31.39 -6.82 39.99
CA VAL A 803 30.24 -7.43 40.66
C VAL A 803 29.32 -8.04 39.60
N HIS A 804 29.02 -9.35 39.71
CA HIS A 804 28.20 -10.06 38.73
C HIS A 804 26.76 -10.19 39.21
N VAL A 805 25.82 -9.57 38.50
CA VAL A 805 24.39 -9.57 38.87
C VAL A 805 23.50 -10.02 37.72
N SER A 806 22.60 -10.98 38.00
CA SER A 806 21.64 -11.51 37.04
C SER A 806 20.21 -11.05 37.29
N LEU A 807 19.46 -10.77 36.22
CA LEU A 807 18.05 -10.40 36.23
C LEU A 807 17.25 -11.44 35.42
N ASN A 808 16.28 -12.04 36.09
CA ASN A 808 15.57 -13.23 35.63
C ASN A 808 14.37 -12.94 34.73
N GLY A 809 13.91 -13.99 34.03
CA GLY A 809 12.80 -13.96 33.09
C GLY A 809 11.40 -13.95 33.73
N ILE A 810 10.39 -14.09 32.87
CA ILE A 810 8.98 -14.26 33.27
C ILE A 810 8.76 -15.69 33.80
N PHE A 811 7.83 -15.89 34.73
CA PHE A 811 7.53 -17.22 35.29
C PHE A 811 8.73 -17.93 35.95
N THR A 812 9.73 -17.18 36.40
CA THR A 812 10.98 -17.76 36.92
C THR A 812 11.01 -17.72 38.46
N PRO A 813 10.86 -18.86 39.15
CA PRO A 813 10.92 -18.89 40.62
C PRO A 813 12.36 -18.65 41.11
N PRO A 814 12.57 -18.30 42.40
CA PRO A 814 13.89 -17.91 42.91
C PRO A 814 15.01 -18.94 42.66
N TYR A 815 14.70 -20.23 42.73
CA TYR A 815 15.70 -21.28 42.47
C TYR A 815 16.10 -21.38 40.99
N GLU A 816 15.21 -21.06 40.05
CA GLU A 816 15.57 -20.99 38.63
C GLU A 816 16.36 -19.72 38.33
N ALA A 817 16.07 -18.61 39.01
CA ALA A 817 16.89 -17.40 38.92
C ALA A 817 18.35 -17.66 39.35
N ALA A 818 18.56 -18.45 40.42
CA ALA A 818 19.89 -18.91 40.82
C ALA A 818 20.57 -19.79 39.76
N VAL A 819 19.81 -20.67 39.09
CA VAL A 819 20.33 -21.49 37.97
C VAL A 819 20.73 -20.60 36.78
N TYR A 820 19.93 -19.58 36.44
CA TYR A 820 20.27 -18.65 35.37
C TYR A 820 21.50 -17.78 35.70
N ALA A 821 21.66 -17.40 36.97
CA ALA A 821 22.85 -16.68 37.42
C ALA A 821 24.14 -17.51 37.19
N GLU A 822 24.11 -18.80 37.52
CA GLU A 822 25.23 -19.70 37.23
C GLU A 822 25.38 -20.05 35.73
N GLN A 823 24.27 -20.15 34.99
CA GLN A 823 24.26 -20.53 33.56
C GLN A 823 24.88 -19.45 32.66
N HIS A 824 24.63 -18.18 32.96
CA HIS A 824 25.08 -17.06 32.14
C HIS A 824 26.43 -16.48 32.60
N ALA A 825 26.88 -16.80 33.81
CA ALA A 825 28.20 -16.39 34.30
C ALA A 825 29.33 -17.01 33.49
N GLU A 826 30.32 -16.18 33.12
CA GLU A 826 31.55 -16.65 32.45
C GLU A 826 32.44 -17.45 33.40
N ASN A 827 32.65 -16.93 34.61
CA ASN A 827 33.36 -17.63 35.67
C ASN A 827 32.40 -18.02 36.80
N LYS A 828 32.07 -19.31 36.84
CA LYS A 828 31.16 -19.88 37.84
C LYS A 828 31.73 -19.96 39.24
N ASN A 829 32.98 -19.54 39.47
CA ASN A 829 33.59 -19.51 40.81
C ASN A 829 33.48 -18.15 41.51
N GLU A 830 32.97 -17.11 40.82
CA GLU A 830 32.85 -15.75 41.36
C GLU A 830 31.60 -15.56 42.21
N PRO A 831 31.53 -14.58 43.13
CA PRO A 831 30.26 -14.21 43.77
C PRO A 831 29.17 -13.91 42.72
N LEU A 832 28.10 -14.71 42.68
CA LEU A 832 27.01 -14.55 41.71
C LEU A 832 25.76 -14.06 42.42
N TYR A 833 25.42 -12.81 42.17
CA TYR A 833 24.23 -12.17 42.68
C TYR A 833 23.08 -12.22 41.66
N PHE A 834 21.85 -12.20 42.13
CA PHE A 834 20.69 -12.09 41.26
C PHE A 834 19.54 -11.36 41.95
N VAL A 835 18.81 -10.56 41.17
CA VAL A 835 17.60 -9.87 41.61
C VAL A 835 16.44 -10.84 41.47
N VAL A 836 15.70 -11.10 42.55
CA VAL A 836 14.52 -11.97 42.52
C VAL A 836 13.30 -11.14 42.20
N PHE A 837 12.80 -11.29 40.96
CA PHE A 837 11.47 -10.81 40.61
C PHE A 837 10.41 -11.79 41.16
N PRO A 838 9.57 -11.40 42.13
CA PRO A 838 8.52 -12.28 42.67
C PRO A 838 7.51 -12.63 41.59
N GLN A 839 7.06 -13.89 41.56
CA GLN A 839 6.00 -14.30 40.65
C GLN A 839 4.65 -13.73 41.09
N ALA A 840 3.85 -13.32 40.11
CA ALA A 840 2.45 -13.01 40.33
C ALA A 840 1.66 -14.30 40.64
N ASP A 841 0.58 -14.16 41.39
CA ASP A 841 -0.23 -15.29 41.90
C ASP A 841 -1.03 -15.97 40.76
N SER A 842 -1.08 -15.38 39.56
CA SER A 842 -1.69 -15.96 38.36
C SER A 842 -0.87 -15.71 37.10
N ALA A 843 -1.01 -16.61 36.12
CA ALA A 843 -0.30 -16.47 34.85
C ALA A 843 -0.68 -15.22 34.05
N ILE A 844 -1.94 -14.77 34.19
CA ILE A 844 -2.43 -13.54 33.58
C ILE A 844 -1.81 -12.32 34.26
N SER A 845 -1.69 -12.33 35.60
CA SER A 845 -1.05 -11.22 36.34
C SER A 845 0.44 -11.13 36.03
N GLU A 846 1.13 -12.25 35.85
CA GLU A 846 2.54 -12.27 35.43
C GLU A 846 2.72 -11.71 34.01
N LEU A 847 1.80 -12.00 33.09
CA LEU A 847 1.77 -11.41 31.74
C LEU A 847 1.46 -9.90 31.78
N LEU A 848 0.60 -9.44 32.70
CA LEU A 848 0.33 -8.02 32.91
C LEU A 848 1.57 -7.28 33.44
N VAL A 849 2.33 -7.90 34.36
CA VAL A 849 3.62 -7.37 34.82
C VAL A 849 4.58 -7.22 33.63
N ALA A 850 4.74 -8.27 32.81
CA ALA A 850 5.61 -8.22 31.64
C ALA A 850 5.15 -7.19 30.60
N GLY A 851 3.84 -7.05 30.38
CA GLY A 851 3.25 -6.03 29.52
C GLY A 851 3.52 -4.61 30.04
N TYR A 852 3.38 -4.38 31.34
CA TYR A 852 3.72 -3.10 31.97
C TYR A 852 5.20 -2.76 31.75
N GLN A 853 6.11 -3.69 32.05
CA GLN A 853 7.55 -3.47 31.84
C GLN A 853 7.91 -3.20 30.37
N LYS A 854 7.20 -3.80 29.40
CA LYS A 854 7.49 -3.58 27.98
C LYS A 854 7.00 -2.23 27.46
N PHE A 855 5.77 -1.84 27.83
CA PHE A 855 5.06 -0.77 27.14
C PHE A 855 4.87 0.50 27.96
N LEU A 856 4.94 0.42 29.29
CA LEU A 856 4.54 1.51 30.19
C LEU A 856 5.65 1.93 31.17
N GLU A 857 6.45 1.00 31.67
CA GLU A 857 7.45 1.26 32.73
C GLU A 857 8.46 2.35 32.31
N ASN A 858 8.42 3.47 33.03
CA ASN A 858 9.32 4.61 32.90
C ASN A 858 9.17 5.56 34.10
N ASN A 859 9.92 6.66 34.14
CA ASN A 859 9.91 7.58 35.29
C ASN A 859 8.55 8.27 35.51
N PHE A 860 7.70 8.33 34.50
CA PHE A 860 6.37 8.92 34.59
C PHE A 860 5.33 7.92 35.11
N TRP A 861 5.33 6.68 34.62
CA TRP A 861 4.35 5.66 34.99
C TRP A 861 4.75 4.82 36.22
N GLY A 862 5.99 4.94 36.68
CA GLY A 862 6.56 4.18 37.79
C GLY A 862 7.61 3.17 37.32
N LEU A 863 8.62 2.93 38.16
CA LEU A 863 9.59 1.84 37.96
C LEU A 863 9.22 0.69 38.89
N THR A 864 9.23 -0.54 38.38
CA THR A 864 9.09 -1.75 39.20
C THR A 864 10.25 -1.83 40.19
N ASN A 865 10.04 -2.51 41.33
CA ASN A 865 11.07 -2.62 42.36
C ASN A 865 12.35 -3.30 41.83
N SER A 866 12.25 -4.23 40.87
CA SER A 866 13.43 -4.81 40.21
C SER A 866 14.20 -3.80 39.34
N THR A 867 13.50 -2.88 38.66
CA THR A 867 14.17 -1.84 37.88
C THR A 867 14.82 -0.80 38.79
N GLN A 868 14.22 -0.53 39.95
CA GLN A 868 14.84 0.32 40.99
C GLN A 868 16.10 -0.32 41.56
N GLU A 869 16.06 -1.60 41.94
CA GLU A 869 17.25 -2.36 42.40
C GLU A 869 18.34 -2.38 41.32
N ALA A 870 17.98 -2.52 40.04
CA ALA A 870 18.94 -2.43 38.93
C ALA A 870 19.59 -1.03 38.85
N LYS A 871 18.81 0.05 39.02
CA LYS A 871 19.35 1.42 39.05
C LYS A 871 20.31 1.62 40.22
N ASP A 872 19.98 1.11 41.40
CA ASP A 872 20.81 1.23 42.59
C ASP A 872 22.15 0.50 42.44
N LEU A 873 22.13 -0.67 41.79
CA LEU A 873 23.35 -1.40 41.42
C LEU A 873 24.23 -0.62 40.43
N MET A 874 23.63 -0.03 39.39
CA MET A 874 24.37 0.78 38.42
C MET A 874 24.98 2.02 39.07
N TYR A 875 24.24 2.71 39.96
CA TYR A 875 24.78 3.84 40.72
C TYR A 875 25.94 3.44 41.63
N SER A 876 25.84 2.29 42.30
CA SER A 876 26.81 1.85 43.31
C SER A 876 28.08 1.26 42.70
N TYR A 877 27.96 0.53 41.59
CA TYR A 877 29.05 -0.27 41.04
C TYR A 877 29.41 0.02 39.58
N GLY A 878 28.62 0.84 38.86
CA GLY A 878 28.83 1.10 37.43
C GLY A 878 30.18 1.76 37.09
N LEU A 879 30.80 2.47 38.04
CA LEU A 879 32.14 3.05 37.88
C LEU A 879 33.26 2.21 38.49
N THR A 880 32.96 1.27 39.37
CA THR A 880 33.96 0.44 40.06
C THR A 880 34.16 -0.91 39.39
N GLY A 881 33.14 -1.42 38.70
CA GLY A 881 33.16 -2.66 37.92
C GLY A 881 31.87 -3.45 38.13
N LEU A 882 31.00 -3.49 37.11
CA LEU A 882 29.68 -4.12 37.20
C LEU A 882 29.39 -4.95 35.95
N GLU A 883 29.00 -6.20 36.13
CA GLU A 883 28.55 -7.05 35.04
C GLU A 883 27.11 -7.51 35.24
N LEU A 884 26.24 -7.09 34.32
CA LEU A 884 24.80 -7.36 34.36
C LEU A 884 24.41 -8.40 33.30
N TYR A 885 23.69 -9.42 33.74
CA TYR A 885 23.16 -10.48 32.90
C TYR A 885 21.63 -10.40 32.87
N GLY A 886 21.02 -10.24 31.70
CA GLY A 886 19.57 -10.25 31.55
C GLY A 886 19.11 -11.46 30.75
N HIS A 887 18.12 -12.20 31.25
CA HIS A 887 17.45 -13.26 30.49
C HIS A 887 15.97 -12.92 30.26
N SER A 888 15.47 -13.12 29.03
CA SER A 888 14.05 -12.95 28.71
C SER A 888 13.51 -11.57 29.16
N ARG A 889 12.49 -11.53 30.04
CA ARG A 889 11.96 -10.31 30.68
C ARG A 889 13.02 -9.50 31.44
N GLY A 890 14.00 -10.13 32.07
CA GLY A 890 15.05 -9.43 32.82
C GLY A 890 15.87 -8.47 31.94
N THR A 891 15.89 -8.69 30.63
CA THR A 891 16.47 -7.74 29.66
C THR A 891 15.67 -6.44 29.55
N MET A 892 14.36 -6.48 29.78
CA MET A 892 13.52 -5.27 29.84
C MET A 892 13.76 -4.49 31.12
N THR A 893 13.97 -5.16 32.26
CA THR A 893 14.37 -4.50 33.51
C THR A 893 15.67 -3.72 33.34
N LEU A 894 16.69 -4.32 32.71
CA LEU A 894 17.94 -3.63 32.39
C LEU A 894 17.74 -2.49 31.36
N GLY A 895 16.95 -2.72 30.32
CA GLY A 895 16.64 -1.69 29.32
C GLY A 895 15.90 -0.48 29.91
N ASN A 896 14.93 -0.72 30.80
CA ASN A 896 14.15 0.30 31.47
C ASN A 896 14.98 1.07 32.50
N MET A 897 15.90 0.41 33.20
CA MET A 897 16.91 1.06 34.04
C MET A 897 17.74 2.08 33.23
N LEU A 898 18.30 1.66 32.08
CA LEU A 898 19.10 2.56 31.23
C LEU A 898 18.24 3.71 30.65
N ASN A 899 17.01 3.41 30.24
CA ASN A 899 16.07 4.41 29.72
C ASN A 899 15.66 5.42 30.81
N SER A 900 15.51 4.96 32.05
CA SER A 900 15.21 5.82 33.21
C SER A 900 16.33 6.83 33.47
N PHE A 901 17.60 6.42 33.41
CA PHE A 901 18.72 7.34 33.53
C PHE A 901 18.72 8.40 32.43
N LYS A 902 18.43 8.00 31.18
CA LYS A 902 18.30 8.95 30.07
C LYS A 902 17.17 9.95 30.25
N GLN A 903 16.03 9.53 30.79
CA GLN A 903 14.91 10.42 31.10
C GLN A 903 15.22 11.40 32.25
N GLU A 904 16.03 10.97 33.21
CA GLU A 904 16.53 11.82 34.30
C GLU A 904 17.69 12.74 33.87
N GLY A 905 18.24 12.53 32.67
CA GLY A 905 19.44 13.24 32.21
C GLY A 905 20.72 12.81 32.93
N VAL A 906 20.74 11.61 33.52
CA VAL A 906 21.88 11.06 34.26
C VAL A 906 22.77 10.26 33.30
N HIS A 907 24.05 10.63 33.28
CA HIS A 907 25.08 10.01 32.47
C HIS A 907 26.42 10.03 33.23
N GLY A 908 27.46 9.39 32.68
CA GLY A 908 28.77 9.25 33.35
C GLY A 908 28.78 8.32 34.57
N ILE A 909 27.80 7.42 34.68
CA ILE A 909 27.63 6.47 35.79
C ILE A 909 28.11 5.05 35.45
N ALA A 910 28.55 4.84 34.21
CA ALA A 910 29.17 3.61 33.73
C ALA A 910 30.52 3.91 33.06
N ASN A 911 31.44 2.94 33.06
CA ASN A 911 32.74 3.04 32.37
C ASN A 911 33.07 1.74 31.61
N GLU A 912 34.30 1.63 31.10
CA GLU A 912 34.80 0.46 30.37
C GLU A 912 34.71 -0.86 31.16
N ASN A 913 34.63 -0.80 32.49
CA ASN A 913 34.48 -1.97 33.36
C ASN A 913 33.02 -2.38 33.59
N THR A 914 32.05 -1.62 33.09
CA THR A 914 30.64 -2.00 33.10
C THR A 914 30.27 -2.79 31.84
N THR A 915 29.64 -3.95 32.01
CA THR A 915 29.27 -4.85 30.90
C THR A 915 27.84 -5.32 31.05
N ILE A 916 27.09 -5.35 29.94
CA ILE A 916 25.71 -5.86 29.90
C ILE A 916 25.62 -6.98 28.88
N ASN A 917 25.13 -8.15 29.31
CA ASN A 917 24.97 -9.34 28.50
C ASN A 917 23.51 -9.80 28.50
N LEU A 918 22.89 -9.94 27.33
CA LEU A 918 21.47 -10.22 27.14
C LEU A 918 21.26 -11.57 26.45
N TYR A 919 20.47 -12.44 27.08
CA TYR A 919 20.16 -13.80 26.63
C TYR A 919 18.66 -13.92 26.33
N GLY A 920 18.29 -14.25 25.10
CA GLY A 920 16.89 -14.32 24.65
C GLY A 920 16.12 -13.01 24.91
N PRO A 921 16.66 -11.83 24.58
CA PRO A 921 16.15 -10.55 25.05
C PRO A 921 14.76 -10.19 24.54
N ALA A 922 13.84 -9.87 25.46
CA ALA A 922 12.58 -9.19 25.17
C ALA A 922 12.75 -7.66 24.98
N PHE A 923 13.94 -7.11 25.26
CA PHE A 923 14.32 -5.72 24.99
C PHE A 923 15.19 -5.61 23.73
N ASN A 924 15.15 -4.49 23.01
CA ASN A 924 15.95 -4.36 21.79
C ASN A 924 17.44 -4.12 22.12
N VAL A 925 18.32 -4.97 21.61
CA VAL A 925 19.77 -4.97 21.90
C VAL A 925 20.45 -3.69 21.38
N LEU A 926 20.06 -3.21 20.19
CA LEU A 926 20.64 -1.98 19.61
C LEU A 926 20.23 -0.76 20.43
N VAL A 927 18.98 -0.72 20.90
CA VAL A 927 18.51 0.32 21.81
C VAL A 927 19.26 0.26 23.15
N ALA A 928 19.45 -0.94 23.70
CA ALA A 928 20.23 -1.12 24.94
C ALA A 928 21.67 -0.63 24.79
N ALA A 929 22.34 -0.94 23.67
CA ALA A 929 23.69 -0.43 23.38
C ALA A 929 23.71 1.10 23.26
N GLY A 930 22.71 1.68 22.59
CA GLY A 930 22.53 3.14 22.50
C GLY A 930 22.32 3.83 23.84
N LEU A 931 21.59 3.18 24.76
CA LEU A 931 21.39 3.70 26.10
C LEU A 931 22.62 3.51 27.00
N LEU A 932 23.37 2.41 26.82
CA LEU A 932 24.63 2.16 27.54
C LEU A 932 25.72 3.17 27.14
N ASP A 933 25.80 3.50 25.85
CA ASP A 933 26.64 4.59 25.31
C ASP A 933 26.31 5.92 25.99
N TYR A 934 25.03 6.25 26.07
CA TYR A 934 24.57 7.46 26.74
C TYR A 934 24.97 7.49 28.23
N VAL A 935 24.67 6.45 29.01
CA VAL A 935 24.95 6.47 30.47
C VAL A 935 26.44 6.35 30.81
N SER A 936 27.27 5.92 29.85
CA SER A 936 28.72 5.77 30.02
C SER A 936 29.54 6.93 29.45
N ASP A 937 28.91 7.97 28.89
CA ASP A 937 29.57 9.05 28.14
C ASP A 937 30.46 8.51 27.01
N GLY A 938 29.96 7.49 26.29
CA GLY A 938 30.66 6.85 25.17
C GLY A 938 31.80 5.91 25.54
N LYS A 939 32.01 5.63 26.84
CA LYS A 939 33.06 4.70 27.31
C LYS A 939 32.69 3.23 27.12
N GLN A 940 31.41 2.92 27.05
CA GLN A 940 30.91 1.57 26.78
C GLN A 940 29.79 1.61 25.74
N THR A 941 30.00 0.97 24.60
CA THR A 941 29.08 1.01 23.46
C THR A 941 28.64 -0.37 22.99
N ILE A 942 29.01 -1.39 23.76
CA ILE A 942 28.87 -2.80 23.39
C ILE A 942 27.97 -3.51 24.40
N VAL A 943 26.98 -4.23 23.87
CA VAL A 943 26.14 -5.15 24.63
C VAL A 943 26.34 -6.56 24.08
N GLY A 944 26.55 -7.54 24.96
CA GLY A 944 26.61 -8.95 24.58
C GLY A 944 25.20 -9.47 24.28
N PHE A 945 25.04 -10.23 23.20
CA PHE A 945 23.77 -10.81 22.78
C PHE A 945 23.92 -12.30 22.48
N ASP A 946 23.05 -13.12 23.06
CA ASP A 946 22.89 -14.54 22.71
C ASP A 946 21.40 -14.82 22.44
N GLY A 947 21.08 -15.31 21.23
CA GLY A 947 19.70 -15.55 20.81
C GLY A 947 19.56 -16.55 19.68
N ASN A 948 18.56 -17.42 19.77
CA ASN A 948 18.26 -18.42 18.75
C ASN A 948 17.32 -17.87 17.67
N ARG A 949 17.53 -18.24 16.40
CA ARG A 949 16.67 -17.86 15.26
C ARG A 949 15.18 -18.17 15.47
N TYR A 950 14.87 -19.20 16.24
CA TYR A 950 13.51 -19.69 16.46
C TYR A 950 12.91 -19.27 17.82
N ASP A 951 13.62 -18.47 18.61
CA ASP A 951 13.12 -17.86 19.84
C ASP A 951 12.23 -16.64 19.53
N PHE A 952 10.92 -16.77 19.68
CA PHE A 952 9.98 -15.67 19.41
C PHE A 952 10.09 -14.50 20.39
N VAL A 953 10.59 -14.73 21.61
CA VAL A 953 10.77 -13.68 22.61
C VAL A 953 11.87 -12.72 22.14
N SER A 954 13.01 -13.26 21.69
CA SER A 954 14.07 -12.46 21.10
C SER A 954 13.69 -11.85 19.75
N ARG A 955 13.13 -12.66 18.83
CA ARG A 955 12.91 -12.27 17.43
C ARG A 955 11.73 -11.34 17.20
N ILE A 956 10.63 -11.53 17.95
CA ILE A 956 9.38 -10.79 17.73
C ILE A 956 9.15 -9.79 18.86
N ILE A 957 9.21 -10.23 20.12
CA ILE A 957 8.96 -9.32 21.25
C ILE A 957 10.11 -8.31 21.42
N GLY A 958 11.36 -8.79 21.32
CA GLY A 958 12.55 -7.94 21.36
C GLY A 958 12.90 -7.24 20.05
N GLY A 959 12.42 -7.76 18.92
CA GLY A 959 12.79 -7.26 17.58
C GLY A 959 14.28 -7.44 17.27
N ASN A 960 14.92 -8.46 17.83
CA ASN A 960 16.38 -8.67 17.75
C ASN A 960 16.77 -9.63 16.62
N GLY A 961 18.06 -9.61 16.26
CA GLY A 961 18.71 -10.59 15.39
C GLY A 961 18.75 -12.01 15.98
N TYR A 962 19.69 -12.83 15.56
CA TYR A 962 20.02 -14.10 16.20
C TYR A 962 21.52 -14.38 16.07
N THR A 963 22.09 -15.15 16.98
CA THR A 963 23.50 -15.57 16.95
C THR A 963 23.64 -17.02 16.46
N TYR A 964 22.65 -17.87 16.68
CA TYR A 964 22.66 -19.27 16.23
C TYR A 964 21.26 -19.78 15.88
N GLU A 965 21.16 -20.91 15.18
CA GLU A 965 19.88 -21.41 14.64
C GLU A 965 19.63 -22.91 14.81
N THR A 966 20.47 -23.61 15.58
CA THR A 966 20.31 -25.07 15.75
C THR A 966 19.07 -25.39 16.58
N ILE A 967 18.27 -26.37 16.12
CA ILE A 967 17.05 -26.87 16.76
C ILE A 967 16.95 -28.40 16.58
N PRO A 968 16.17 -29.13 17.41
CA PRO A 968 16.05 -30.58 17.30
C PRO A 968 15.52 -31.07 15.95
N ALA A 969 16.00 -32.24 15.51
CA ALA A 969 15.60 -32.85 14.25
C ALA A 969 14.08 -33.04 14.14
N GLY A 970 13.49 -32.60 13.03
CA GLY A 970 12.04 -32.63 12.82
C GLY A 970 11.26 -31.51 13.54
N SER A 971 11.96 -30.62 14.23
CA SER A 971 11.39 -29.37 14.74
C SER A 971 11.32 -28.31 13.63
N ASN A 972 10.46 -27.32 13.82
CA ASN A 972 10.28 -26.17 12.93
C ASN A 972 9.83 -24.97 13.75
N TRP A 973 9.75 -23.79 13.13
CA TRP A 973 9.46 -22.54 13.84
C TRP A 973 8.21 -22.60 14.73
N TRP A 974 7.11 -23.20 14.25
CA TRP A 974 5.89 -23.36 15.04
C TRP A 974 6.06 -24.31 16.24
N LYS A 975 6.78 -25.42 16.06
CA LYS A 975 7.05 -26.38 17.14
C LYS A 975 7.96 -25.77 18.20
N GLU A 976 8.94 -24.98 17.78
CA GLU A 976 9.85 -24.28 18.67
C GLU A 976 9.15 -23.20 19.48
N TRP A 977 8.23 -22.43 18.89
CA TRP A 977 7.44 -21.46 19.64
C TRP A 977 6.56 -22.13 20.71
N TRP A 978 5.95 -23.27 20.37
CA TRP A 978 5.20 -24.04 21.35
C TRP A 978 6.11 -24.58 22.46
N ARG A 979 7.34 -24.98 22.13
CA ARG A 979 8.33 -25.39 23.13
C ARG A 979 8.78 -24.25 24.03
N VAL A 980 8.97 -23.04 23.52
CA VAL A 980 9.30 -21.88 24.35
C VAL A 980 8.23 -21.61 25.41
N VAL A 981 6.95 -21.88 25.10
CA VAL A 981 5.83 -21.68 26.04
C VAL A 981 5.63 -22.88 26.97
N MET A 982 5.80 -24.11 26.47
CA MET A 982 5.34 -25.32 27.17
C MET A 982 6.46 -26.25 27.64
N ASN A 983 7.71 -26.02 27.24
CA ASN A 983 8.82 -26.92 27.51
C ASN A 983 9.99 -26.17 28.17
N PRO A 984 10.47 -26.61 29.34
CA PRO A 984 11.64 -26.02 29.99
C PRO A 984 12.92 -26.13 29.15
N ILE A 985 12.99 -27.05 28.19
CA ILE A 985 14.08 -27.18 27.21
C ILE A 985 13.58 -26.61 25.88
N SER A 986 14.05 -25.41 25.53
CA SER A 986 13.61 -24.68 24.35
C SER A 986 14.71 -23.79 23.75
N SER A 987 14.47 -23.28 22.54
CA SER A 987 15.31 -22.27 21.89
C SER A 987 15.47 -20.97 22.68
N HIS A 988 14.63 -20.72 23.70
CA HIS A 988 14.68 -19.53 24.55
C HIS A 988 15.41 -19.76 25.89
N THR A 989 15.41 -20.99 26.40
CA THR A 989 16.01 -21.34 27.71
C THR A 989 17.38 -22.00 27.58
N CYS A 990 17.73 -22.49 26.39
CA CYS A 990 18.99 -23.15 26.06
C CYS A 990 20.03 -22.17 25.47
N LEU A 991 20.36 -21.13 26.23
CA LEU A 991 21.31 -20.06 25.89
C LEU A 991 22.46 -20.02 26.93
N GLY A 992 23.64 -19.48 26.60
CA GLY A 992 24.83 -19.55 27.46
C GLY A 992 25.32 -20.99 27.75
N ASP A 993 25.95 -21.22 28.91
CA ASP A 993 26.44 -22.56 29.30
C ASP A 993 25.33 -23.45 29.88
N ALA A 994 24.31 -23.67 29.05
CA ALA A 994 23.18 -24.53 29.36
C ALA A 994 23.59 -26.02 29.49
N GLY A 995 22.77 -26.78 30.22
CA GLY A 995 23.03 -28.19 30.52
C GLY A 995 23.14 -29.10 29.28
N TYR A 996 23.64 -30.33 29.49
CA TYR A 996 23.88 -31.31 28.41
C TYR A 996 22.67 -31.54 27.50
N LYS A 997 21.43 -31.54 28.04
CA LYS A 997 20.22 -31.71 27.24
C LYS A 997 20.01 -30.55 26.25
N CYS A 998 20.22 -29.31 26.70
CA CYS A 998 20.17 -28.14 25.83
C CYS A 998 21.22 -28.21 24.72
N ARG A 999 22.46 -28.61 25.05
CA ARG A 999 23.53 -28.75 24.05
C ARG A 999 23.27 -29.87 23.04
N TYR A 1000 22.64 -30.95 23.47
CA TYR A 1000 22.26 -32.05 22.60
C TYR A 1000 21.13 -31.65 21.62
N ASP A 1001 20.10 -30.96 22.14
CA ASP A 1001 18.90 -30.61 21.38
C ASP A 1001 19.10 -29.34 20.50
N TYR A 1002 19.78 -28.33 21.02
CA TYR A 1002 19.88 -26.99 20.42
C TYR A 1002 21.32 -26.61 20.04
N GLY A 1003 22.30 -27.50 20.21
CA GLY A 1003 23.70 -27.16 20.01
C GLY A 1003 24.26 -26.23 21.10
N SER A 1004 25.53 -25.84 20.97
CA SER A 1004 26.11 -24.83 21.87
C SER A 1004 25.77 -23.45 21.31
N SER A 1005 25.08 -22.62 22.11
CA SER A 1005 24.88 -21.22 21.75
C SER A 1005 26.19 -20.45 21.91
N HIS A 1006 26.26 -19.26 21.32
CA HIS A 1006 27.38 -18.35 21.49
C HIS A 1006 26.89 -16.92 21.57
N ARG A 1007 27.54 -16.17 22.46
CA ARG A 1007 27.29 -14.74 22.66
C ARG A 1007 28.14 -13.94 21.68
N GLU A 1008 27.51 -13.01 20.98
CA GLU A 1008 28.17 -12.06 20.08
C GLU A 1008 28.16 -10.67 20.70
N GLN A 1009 29.22 -9.89 20.45
CA GLN A 1009 29.33 -8.51 20.90
C GLN A 1009 28.73 -7.57 19.84
N PHE A 1010 27.72 -6.78 20.21
CA PHE A 1010 27.05 -5.85 19.30
C PHE A 1010 27.45 -4.39 19.61
N PRO A 1011 28.32 -3.78 18.76
CA PRO A 1011 28.61 -2.36 18.85
C PRO A 1011 27.52 -1.53 18.16
N LEU A 1012 27.35 -0.28 18.62
CA LEU A 1012 26.46 0.75 18.05
C LEU A 1012 26.64 0.99 16.54
N SER A 1013 27.80 0.61 15.95
CA SER A 1013 28.15 0.87 14.55
C SER A 1013 27.78 -0.22 13.54
N LYS A 1014 27.24 -1.38 13.96
CA LYS A 1014 26.75 -2.39 12.99
C LYS A 1014 25.30 -2.10 12.59
N SER A 1015 25.10 -1.18 11.65
CA SER A 1015 23.90 -1.20 10.83
C SER A 1015 23.89 -2.48 10.01
N TRP A 1016 22.85 -3.31 10.17
CA TRP A 1016 22.66 -4.46 9.31
C TRP A 1016 22.19 -3.95 7.94
N SER A 1017 23.09 -3.97 6.95
CA SER A 1017 22.68 -3.96 5.55
C SER A 1017 21.78 -5.18 5.31
N LYS A 1018 20.57 -4.94 4.83
CA LYS A 1018 19.59 -5.96 4.46
C LYS A 1018 20.23 -7.08 3.60
N LYS A 1019 20.01 -8.32 4.01
CA LYS A 1019 19.83 -9.47 3.11
C LYS A 1019 18.45 -10.02 3.35
#